data_AF-A0A7X7AEG6-F1
#
_entry.id   AF-A0A7X7AEG6-F1
#
_cell.length_a   1.000
_cell.length_b   1.000
_cell.length_c   1.000
_cell.angle_alpha   90.00
_cell.angle_beta   90.00
_cell.angle_gamma   90.00
#
_symmetry.space_group_name_H-M   'P 1'
#
loop_
_entity.id
_entity.type
_entity.pdbx_description
1 polymer ?
#
loop_
_entity_poly.entity_id
_entity_poly.type
_entity_poly.pdbx_seq_one_letter_code
_entity_poly.pdbx_strand_id
1 'polypeptide(L)'
;MSRAGVARAFALMMVLAPEYQAATLAGVLKPDKGTVKLKSESEASFQTVTKQVTLKVGDTIMTEANSVAEVTFDDGTALRIEPNTQLVITKTQGVKYIKKNGQAGTAVDLLGIDLKRGEIFGGLASHGEEPAPAEGTTVVQPQPQVQSSARLASTYIDVEYPSVNVRMAEDKKELPWWKKPREQKVRVEVNMPWGVCGIRGTFCHGYVGDSGESGVDLLTGSAILTSDGMQTMLQAGQKAVIDSKGQITTDNMQPQDYQKWTQPEVQDWANRTANNIDNNAPAAPDSTPETGQTSGEEENNEEPGTQSDKVSGALGQAAASASSQPSTPSQGGGGGGGGGSTSPTIVSISEQKAVVPQGDSGSVYQLPATIEAKMSNGATQPVAVSWSTPTVDLSKAGVYKYEGTVSGYDQNVIFELVVEAPLGVAVPIEQNIPLAFVGGIRLDFRNISIPPGATVTVNKVDNPEIEGTGLRVAGKVIDITYEGNIDFSQGVIITIPYNKDADESRIAIFYFNENDGTWECQDSQVGNGVVDATVYHLSIFGVFEADLVAMGKIEGTITNAINGEGVSGLTINFRKGIDNKEGAIVITTSTGAGGHYSVEGIEAGNYTGEIIGEGYITSYFSAECSENSNNQNGTVMPILTEGETKIVLTWGEEPSDLDSHLTGPRSDGGRFHIYYGNKSNLDNDEIKAELDVDNMESFGPETTTIRKQIDGVYRYSVHHYSGDGSLTSSKAMVQVYQGDRLMASFNVPTDIPDVQLGDYWTVFELAGDIITPINKIMHSFEGIEVAAPTDVRVISTYSQGGVENCITWKDSVTSEVEKYYILRSEVDDLNYAYVIGVVLPGIQSFTDMESSLIPGKDYYYFVKASVYSDYLSISTNSFMVTTESDSSIQPKQFYGTVSINGQPAPEGTVIIAKVGDREVGRITVTEAGKYGELDGPKLVAGADGNIEPGAIIDFWVVYLVNDKEVQEKARGTARFQSGAIEKLDLHVGVPLLPDAFYGTVTINGQPAPKGTEIIARIEGREVGKITVTEEGTFGYPELGGRKLIVGADGNIEPGATIEFWVVYVVNDEEVQEKAQGIEELQFQSGAIQELNLHVGSLN
;
A
#
# COMPACT_ATOMS: atom_id res chain seq x y z
N MET A 1 3.64 26.37 14.20
CA MET A 1 2.29 25.81 14.01
C MET A 1 1.41 26.17 15.21
N SER A 2 0.22 26.73 15.02
CA SER A 2 -0.68 27.06 16.15
C SER A 2 -1.33 25.79 16.71
N ARG A 3 -1.69 25.76 18.01
CA ARG A 3 -2.44 24.63 18.61
C ARG A 3 -3.75 24.33 17.86
N ALA A 4 -4.38 25.36 17.30
CA ALA A 4 -5.55 25.23 16.43
C ALA A 4 -5.22 24.58 15.08
N GLY A 5 -4.06 24.90 14.49
CA GLY A 5 -3.59 24.28 13.25
C GLY A 5 -3.28 22.78 13.42
N VAL A 6 -2.64 22.40 14.53
CA VAL A 6 -2.35 20.99 14.85
C VAL A 6 -3.62 20.21 15.15
N ALA A 7 -4.56 20.78 15.92
CA ALA A 7 -5.85 20.14 16.21
C ALA A 7 -6.70 19.94 14.95
N ARG A 8 -6.68 20.90 14.01
CA ARG A 8 -7.37 20.78 12.71
C ARG A 8 -6.72 19.74 11.81
N ALA A 9 -5.38 19.68 11.74
CA ALA A 9 -4.66 18.66 10.98
C ALA A 9 -4.91 17.25 11.53
N PHE A 10 -4.93 17.09 12.86
CA PHE A 10 -5.27 15.83 13.52
C PHE A 10 -6.73 15.42 13.29
N ALA A 11 -7.67 16.37 13.37
CA ALA A 11 -9.08 16.11 13.06
C ALA A 11 -9.31 15.73 11.59
N LEU A 12 -8.58 16.35 10.67
CA LEU A 12 -8.60 15.99 9.25
C LEU A 12 -8.00 14.60 9.01
N MET A 13 -6.88 14.24 9.65
CA MET A 13 -6.35 12.87 9.59
C MET A 13 -7.37 11.82 10.07
N MET A 14 -8.01 12.05 11.22
CA MET A 14 -9.00 11.12 11.77
C MET A 14 -10.28 10.99 10.93
N VAL A 15 -10.57 11.99 10.07
CA VAL A 15 -11.74 12.02 9.20
C VAL A 15 -11.39 11.63 7.75
N LEU A 16 -10.12 11.54 7.36
CA LEU A 16 -9.70 11.20 5.99
C LEU A 16 -9.17 9.76 5.83
N ALA A 17 -8.77 9.11 6.93
CA ALA A 17 -8.37 7.71 6.93
C ALA A 17 -9.61 6.77 6.89
N PRO A 18 -9.76 5.90 5.88
CA PRO A 18 -10.95 5.04 5.70
C PRO A 18 -11.30 4.18 6.92
N GLU A 19 -10.28 3.74 7.66
CA GLU A 19 -10.39 2.90 8.86
C GLU A 19 -11.02 3.61 10.09
N TYR A 20 -11.11 4.95 10.09
CA TYR A 20 -11.68 5.75 11.18
C TYR A 20 -12.96 6.52 10.80
N GLN A 21 -13.36 6.50 9.52
CA GLN A 21 -14.49 7.24 8.98
C GLN A 21 -15.85 6.61 9.28
N ALA A 22 -15.94 5.29 9.41
CA ALA A 22 -17.22 4.59 9.59
C ALA A 22 -17.98 5.09 10.84
N ALA A 23 -19.28 5.34 10.68
CA ALA A 23 -20.18 5.79 11.73
C ALA A 23 -21.57 5.16 11.58
N THR A 24 -22.30 5.10 12.69
CA THR A 24 -23.71 4.71 12.68
C THR A 24 -24.56 5.82 12.07
N LEU A 25 -25.27 5.51 10.99
CA LEU A 25 -26.25 6.43 10.39
C LEU A 25 -27.60 6.31 11.11
N ALA A 26 -28.09 7.40 11.70
CA ALA A 26 -29.39 7.44 12.36
C ALA A 26 -30.39 8.27 11.54
N GLY A 27 -31.39 7.61 10.95
CA GLY A 27 -32.53 8.28 10.31
C GLY A 27 -33.64 8.59 11.32
N VAL A 28 -34.24 9.77 11.24
CA VAL A 28 -35.33 10.19 12.13
C VAL A 28 -36.64 10.31 11.35
N LEU A 29 -37.60 9.43 11.63
CA LEU A 29 -38.95 9.45 11.09
C LEU A 29 -39.82 10.47 11.81
N LYS A 30 -40.51 11.31 11.05
CA LYS A 30 -41.48 12.30 11.53
C LYS A 30 -42.77 12.21 10.71
N PRO A 31 -43.95 12.06 11.35
CA PRO A 31 -45.23 12.27 10.67
C PRO A 31 -45.38 13.74 10.27
N ASP A 32 -45.65 13.99 8.99
CA ASP A 32 -45.89 15.34 8.45
C ASP A 32 -47.40 15.62 8.34
N LYS A 33 -48.16 14.66 7.84
CA LYS A 33 -49.62 14.75 7.66
C LYS A 33 -50.29 13.40 7.88
N GLY A 34 -51.50 13.38 8.46
CA GLY A 34 -52.30 12.16 8.60
C GLY A 34 -51.72 11.11 9.56
N THR A 35 -51.97 9.84 9.26
CA THR A 35 -51.62 8.68 10.10
C THR A 35 -50.42 7.95 9.51
N VAL A 36 -49.31 7.95 10.26
CA VAL A 36 -48.08 7.22 9.93
C VAL A 36 -47.92 6.09 10.92
N LYS A 37 -47.58 4.90 10.42
CA LYS A 37 -47.39 3.69 11.21
C LYS A 37 -45.97 3.15 11.05
N LEU A 38 -45.41 2.65 12.13
CA LEU A 38 -44.09 2.01 12.18
C LEU A 38 -44.26 0.61 12.75
N LYS A 39 -43.61 -0.37 12.15
CA LYS A 39 -43.45 -1.70 12.72
C LYS A 39 -41.97 -1.99 12.83
N SER A 40 -41.47 -2.00 14.05
CA SER A 40 -40.10 -2.44 14.36
C SER A 40 -39.96 -3.94 14.05
N GLU A 41 -38.77 -4.41 13.68
CA GLU A 41 -38.52 -5.83 13.34
C GLU A 41 -38.96 -6.79 14.46
N SER A 42 -38.76 -6.40 15.72
CA SER A 42 -39.12 -7.18 16.90
C SER A 42 -40.60 -7.11 17.31
N GLU A 43 -41.41 -6.29 16.63
CA GLU A 43 -42.82 -6.07 16.97
C GLU A 43 -43.76 -6.81 16.03
N ALA A 44 -44.80 -7.45 16.60
CA ALA A 44 -45.75 -8.22 15.82
C ALA A 44 -46.74 -7.36 15.01
N SER A 45 -46.97 -6.10 15.41
CA SER A 45 -48.00 -5.22 14.84
C SER A 45 -47.52 -3.78 14.65
N PHE A 46 -48.10 -3.07 13.69
CA PHE A 46 -47.85 -1.65 13.46
C PHE A 46 -48.33 -0.78 14.62
N GLN A 47 -47.48 0.18 15.01
CA GLN A 47 -47.78 1.24 15.98
C GLN A 47 -47.96 2.58 15.26
N THR A 48 -48.90 3.40 15.71
CA THR A 48 -49.05 4.77 15.18
C THR A 48 -47.94 5.66 15.72
N VAL A 49 -47.23 6.33 14.82
CA VAL A 49 -46.18 7.30 15.13
C VAL A 49 -46.83 8.65 15.36
N THR A 50 -46.77 9.16 16.59
CA THR A 50 -47.33 10.48 16.96
C THR A 50 -46.25 11.53 17.26
N LYS A 51 -44.98 11.13 17.31
CA LYS A 51 -43.79 11.96 17.57
C LYS A 51 -42.62 11.44 16.73
N GLN A 52 -41.52 12.19 16.66
CA GLN A 52 -40.33 11.73 15.95
C GLN A 52 -39.74 10.44 16.57
N VAL A 53 -39.31 9.51 15.72
CA VAL A 53 -38.74 8.21 16.11
C VAL A 53 -37.46 7.96 15.33
N THR A 54 -36.40 7.50 16.00
CA THR A 54 -35.17 7.05 15.34
C THR A 54 -35.37 5.65 14.76
N LEU A 55 -35.08 5.50 13.47
CA LEU A 55 -35.23 4.26 12.72
C LEU A 55 -34.04 3.32 12.91
N LYS A 56 -34.30 2.03 12.74
CA LYS A 56 -33.31 0.96 12.68
C LYS A 56 -33.47 0.15 11.40
N VAL A 57 -32.41 -0.57 11.02
CA VAL A 57 -32.49 -1.59 9.96
C VAL A 57 -33.56 -2.61 10.35
N GLY A 58 -34.40 -2.99 9.39
CA GLY A 58 -35.55 -3.87 9.56
C GLY A 58 -36.88 -3.14 9.83
N ASP A 59 -36.86 -1.86 10.19
CA ASP A 59 -38.08 -1.11 10.46
C ASP A 59 -38.92 -0.91 9.19
N THR A 60 -40.23 -1.20 9.31
CA THR A 60 -41.21 -1.00 8.24
C THR A 60 -42.06 0.24 8.50
N ILE A 61 -42.06 1.19 7.56
CA ILE A 61 -42.86 2.41 7.59
C ILE A 61 -44.08 2.25 6.68
N MET A 62 -45.25 2.71 7.13
CA MET A 62 -46.48 2.73 6.35
C MET A 62 -47.24 4.03 6.53
N THR A 63 -47.61 4.69 5.43
CA THR A 63 -48.52 5.83 5.38
C THR A 63 -49.91 5.40 4.92
N GLU A 64 -50.95 5.86 5.59
CA GLU A 64 -52.33 5.63 5.13
C GLU A 64 -52.75 6.64 4.04
N ALA A 65 -53.98 6.53 3.55
CA ALA A 65 -54.55 7.51 2.63
C ALA A 65 -54.47 8.93 3.22
N ASN A 66 -54.12 9.91 2.38
CA ASN A 66 -53.91 11.32 2.76
C ASN A 66 -52.84 11.55 3.86
N SER A 67 -51.93 10.59 4.08
CA SER A 67 -50.90 10.68 5.10
C SER A 67 -49.51 10.79 4.48
N VAL A 68 -48.65 11.62 5.06
CA VAL A 68 -47.29 11.90 4.59
C VAL A 68 -46.33 11.79 5.77
N ALA A 69 -45.16 11.21 5.54
CA ALA A 69 -44.07 11.17 6.50
C ALA A 69 -42.77 11.70 5.91
N GLU A 70 -41.86 12.13 6.78
CA GLU A 70 -40.51 12.58 6.42
C GLU A 70 -39.48 11.81 7.25
N VAL A 71 -38.39 11.37 6.62
CA VAL A 71 -37.20 10.84 7.29
C VAL A 71 -36.04 11.78 7.03
N THR A 72 -35.35 12.25 8.07
CA THR A 72 -34.20 13.17 7.93
C THR A 72 -32.93 12.56 8.50
N PHE A 73 -31.79 12.93 7.91
CA PHE A 73 -30.43 12.53 8.33
C PHE A 73 -29.57 13.76 8.66
N ASP A 74 -28.43 13.53 9.32
CA ASP A 74 -27.59 14.58 9.89
C ASP A 74 -26.86 15.46 8.84
N ASP A 75 -26.64 14.94 7.63
CA ASP A 75 -26.06 15.67 6.50
C ASP A 75 -27.09 16.48 5.68
N GLY A 76 -28.35 16.51 6.13
CA GLY A 76 -29.43 17.18 5.42
C GLY A 76 -30.13 16.31 4.37
N THR A 77 -29.66 15.08 4.12
CA THR A 77 -30.40 14.10 3.31
C THR A 77 -31.79 13.88 3.90
N ALA A 78 -32.81 13.81 3.05
CA ALA A 78 -34.19 13.59 3.48
C ALA A 78 -34.99 12.72 2.51
N LEU A 79 -35.95 11.98 3.05
CA LEU A 79 -36.93 11.18 2.32
C LEU A 79 -38.33 11.64 2.68
N ARG A 80 -39.14 11.99 1.70
CA ARG A 80 -40.57 12.22 1.83
C ARG A 80 -41.34 11.00 1.35
N ILE A 81 -42.27 10.52 2.17
CA ILE A 81 -43.04 9.30 1.96
C ILE A 81 -44.50 9.71 1.74
N GLU A 82 -45.03 9.44 0.54
CA GLU A 82 -46.35 9.87 0.10
C GLU A 82 -47.48 8.95 0.59
N PRO A 83 -48.77 9.31 0.43
CA PRO A 83 -49.89 8.47 0.86
C PRO A 83 -49.88 7.05 0.29
N ASN A 84 -50.39 6.09 1.06
CA ASN A 84 -50.50 4.67 0.69
C ASN A 84 -49.15 3.97 0.43
N THR A 85 -48.07 4.48 1.01
CA THR A 85 -46.71 3.97 0.79
C THR A 85 -46.30 3.03 1.91
N GLN A 86 -45.60 1.95 1.54
CA GLN A 86 -44.98 1.05 2.49
C GLN A 86 -43.53 0.75 2.07
N LEU A 87 -42.59 0.93 2.98
CA LEU A 87 -41.18 0.65 2.73
C LEU A 87 -40.49 0.07 3.98
N VAL A 88 -39.35 -0.59 3.76
CA VAL A 88 -38.49 -1.14 4.81
C VAL A 88 -37.10 -0.51 4.73
N ILE A 89 -36.52 -0.16 5.87
CA ILE A 89 -35.12 0.25 5.95
C ILE A 89 -34.24 -1.00 5.94
N THR A 90 -33.39 -1.19 4.95
CA THR A 90 -32.59 -2.41 4.77
C THR A 90 -31.11 -2.23 5.09
N LYS A 91 -30.58 -1.00 4.99
CA LYS A 91 -29.19 -0.67 5.32
C LYS A 91 -29.09 0.75 5.86
N THR A 92 -28.24 0.98 6.86
CA THR A 92 -27.91 2.33 7.37
C THR A 92 -26.42 2.40 7.71
N GLN A 93 -25.61 2.94 6.82
CA GLN A 93 -24.17 3.15 7.00
C GLN A 93 -23.85 4.63 6.83
N GLY A 94 -23.03 5.17 7.71
CA GLY A 94 -22.63 6.57 7.69
C GLY A 94 -21.13 6.76 7.73
N VAL A 95 -20.69 7.94 7.31
CA VAL A 95 -19.29 8.38 7.41
C VAL A 95 -19.19 9.69 8.18
N LYS A 96 -18.20 9.80 9.06
CA LYS A 96 -17.93 11.02 9.82
C LYS A 96 -17.41 12.11 8.89
N TYR A 97 -17.84 13.34 9.09
CA TYR A 97 -17.30 14.50 8.42
C TYR A 97 -17.34 15.74 9.33
N ILE A 98 -16.70 16.83 8.91
CA ILE A 98 -16.72 18.11 9.62
C ILE A 98 -17.66 19.06 8.88
N LYS A 99 -18.74 19.47 9.55
CA LYS A 99 -19.70 20.45 9.04
C LYS A 99 -19.03 21.81 8.86
N LYS A 100 -19.59 22.67 8.01
CA LYS A 100 -19.12 24.06 7.79
C LYS A 100 -18.91 24.88 9.08
N ASN A 101 -19.68 24.59 10.13
CA ASN A 101 -19.57 25.25 11.44
C ASN A 101 -18.49 24.65 12.38
N GLY A 102 -17.72 23.66 11.92
CA GLY A 102 -16.65 23.00 12.67
C GLY A 102 -17.12 21.86 13.60
N GLN A 103 -18.42 21.55 13.64
CA GLN A 103 -18.94 20.40 14.41
C GLN A 103 -18.75 19.09 13.64
N ALA A 104 -18.63 17.99 14.38
CA ALA A 104 -18.69 16.66 13.79
C ALA A 104 -20.11 16.38 13.25
N GLY A 105 -20.19 15.79 12.07
CA GLY A 105 -21.42 15.30 11.46
C GLY A 105 -21.27 13.88 10.94
N THR A 106 -22.39 13.24 10.60
CA THR A 106 -22.44 11.93 9.96
C THR A 106 -23.20 12.02 8.64
N ALA A 107 -22.51 11.74 7.53
CA ALA A 107 -23.09 11.71 6.20
C ALA A 107 -23.59 10.32 5.83
N VAL A 108 -24.58 10.25 4.95
CA VAL A 108 -25.09 8.98 4.42
C VAL A 108 -24.01 8.33 3.54
N ASP A 109 -23.42 7.21 3.93
CA ASP A 109 -22.50 6.46 3.04
C ASP A 109 -23.28 5.44 2.22
N LEU A 110 -24.16 4.68 2.90
CA LEU A 110 -25.10 3.78 2.23
C LEU A 110 -26.42 3.69 3.00
N LEU A 111 -27.51 4.09 2.35
CA LEU A 111 -28.88 3.93 2.82
C LEU A 111 -29.61 2.93 1.93
N GLY A 112 -30.11 1.84 2.50
CA GLY A 112 -30.91 0.85 1.79
C GLY A 112 -32.38 0.99 2.11
N ILE A 113 -33.22 1.03 1.08
CA ILE A 113 -34.67 1.12 1.16
C ILE A 113 -35.26 -0.01 0.32
N ASP A 114 -36.28 -0.69 0.83
CA ASP A 114 -37.08 -1.66 0.09
C ASP A 114 -38.53 -1.15 0.00
N LEU A 115 -38.83 -0.52 -1.14
CA LEU A 115 -40.11 0.12 -1.43
C LEU A 115 -41.11 -0.94 -1.93
N LYS A 116 -42.09 -1.28 -1.09
CA LYS A 116 -43.05 -2.35 -1.38
C LYS A 116 -44.22 -1.87 -2.22
N ARG A 117 -44.69 -0.64 -2.01
CA ARG A 117 -45.79 0.02 -2.74
C ARG A 117 -45.76 1.52 -2.47
N GLY A 118 -46.39 2.30 -3.34
CA GLY A 118 -46.58 3.74 -3.18
C GLY A 118 -45.41 4.56 -3.74
N GLU A 119 -45.26 5.80 -3.27
CA GLU A 119 -44.35 6.79 -3.85
C GLU A 119 -43.46 7.44 -2.79
N ILE A 120 -42.23 7.76 -3.17
CA ILE A 120 -41.26 8.47 -2.33
C ILE A 120 -40.52 9.54 -3.13
N PHE A 121 -40.18 10.64 -2.46
CA PHE A 121 -39.22 11.63 -2.96
C PHE A 121 -37.97 11.61 -2.08
N GLY A 122 -36.79 11.58 -2.68
CA GLY A 122 -35.51 11.60 -1.97
C GLY A 122 -34.69 12.82 -2.36
N GLY A 123 -34.04 13.47 -1.39
CA GLY A 123 -33.03 14.50 -1.61
C GLY A 123 -31.75 14.09 -0.90
N LEU A 124 -30.69 13.81 -1.66
CA LEU A 124 -29.42 13.25 -1.18
C LEU A 124 -28.30 14.30 -1.19
N ALA A 125 -27.62 14.47 -0.06
CA ALA A 125 -26.51 15.39 0.09
C ALA A 125 -25.23 14.91 -0.64
N SER A 126 -24.66 15.68 -1.56
CA SER A 126 -23.35 15.39 -2.18
C SER A 126 -22.20 15.98 -1.36
N HIS A 127 -21.11 15.22 -1.15
CA HIS A 127 -20.01 15.60 -0.24
C HIS A 127 -18.67 15.76 -0.99
N GLY A 128 -18.61 16.72 -1.92
CA GLY A 128 -17.37 17.07 -2.63
C GLY A 128 -17.02 16.16 -3.82
N GLU A 129 -18.02 15.58 -4.46
CA GLU A 129 -17.88 14.87 -5.74
C GLU A 129 -18.11 15.91 -6.87
N GLU A 130 -17.05 16.30 -7.57
CA GLU A 130 -17.14 17.15 -8.76
C GLU A 130 -17.34 16.29 -10.01
N PRO A 131 -18.14 16.73 -11.00
CA PRO A 131 -18.17 16.08 -12.29
C PRO A 131 -16.77 16.12 -12.92
N ALA A 132 -16.33 15.02 -13.51
CA ALA A 132 -15.08 15.00 -14.29
C ALA A 132 -15.12 16.14 -15.33
N PRO A 133 -14.01 16.90 -15.51
CA PRO A 133 -13.99 17.95 -16.50
C PRO A 133 -14.24 17.36 -17.89
N ALA A 134 -15.05 18.04 -18.70
CA ALA A 134 -15.20 17.71 -20.10
C ALA A 134 -13.82 17.74 -20.78
N GLU A 135 -13.53 16.76 -21.65
CA GLU A 135 -12.27 16.69 -22.38
C GLU A 135 -11.95 18.04 -23.04
N GLY A 136 -10.83 18.67 -22.64
CA GLY A 136 -10.20 19.77 -23.39
C GLY A 136 -9.98 21.14 -22.72
N THR A 137 -10.17 21.34 -21.41
CA THR A 137 -9.87 22.63 -20.77
C THR A 137 -8.58 22.64 -19.93
N THR A 138 -7.57 23.39 -20.40
CA THR A 138 -6.37 23.76 -19.64
C THR A 138 -6.65 24.95 -18.72
N VAL A 139 -6.33 24.86 -17.42
CA VAL A 139 -6.38 25.97 -16.46
C VAL A 139 -4.95 26.37 -16.06
N VAL A 140 -4.59 27.63 -16.27
CA VAL A 140 -3.31 28.25 -15.90
C VAL A 140 -3.37 28.74 -14.45
N GLN A 141 -2.36 28.44 -13.62
CA GLN A 141 -2.20 29.06 -12.29
C GLN A 141 -1.13 30.17 -12.32
N PRO A 142 -1.33 31.33 -11.63
CA PRO A 142 -0.31 32.37 -11.52
C PRO A 142 0.80 31.99 -10.52
N GLN A 143 2.07 32.22 -10.88
CA GLN A 143 3.23 32.09 -9.98
C GLN A 143 3.27 33.22 -8.92
N PRO A 144 3.76 32.96 -7.69
CA PRO A 144 4.11 34.02 -6.75
C PRO A 144 5.38 34.74 -7.22
N GLN A 145 5.28 36.05 -7.46
CA GLN A 145 6.46 36.92 -7.60
C GLN A 145 7.06 37.21 -6.22
N VAL A 146 8.31 36.81 -5.99
CA VAL A 146 9.10 37.28 -4.84
C VAL A 146 9.76 38.59 -5.22
N GLN A 147 9.28 39.69 -4.65
CA GLN A 147 9.93 41.00 -4.71
C GLN A 147 11.17 41.01 -3.81
N SER A 148 12.27 41.51 -4.38
CA SER A 148 13.54 41.79 -3.72
C SER A 148 13.44 42.87 -2.64
N SER A 149 14.08 42.68 -1.47
CA SER A 149 14.85 43.78 -0.85
C SER A 149 15.83 43.30 0.23
N ALA A 150 17.03 43.90 0.16
CA ALA A 150 18.06 44.13 1.18
C ALA A 150 19.35 43.30 1.09
N ARG A 151 20.29 43.82 0.29
CA ARG A 151 21.75 43.55 0.36
C ARG A 151 22.39 44.44 1.42
N LEU A 152 23.38 43.94 2.18
CA LEU A 152 24.54 44.72 2.64
C LEU A 152 25.83 43.85 2.71
N ALA A 153 26.75 44.17 1.77
CA ALA A 153 28.24 44.10 1.72
C ALA A 153 29.01 43.13 2.65
N SER A 154 29.99 42.34 2.18
CA SER A 154 31.24 42.81 1.55
C SER A 154 32.12 41.67 1.00
N THR A 155 32.62 41.85 -0.26
CA THR A 155 33.94 41.48 -0.84
C THR A 155 34.47 40.02 -0.76
N TYR A 156 34.89 39.29 -1.81
CA TYR A 156 35.33 39.60 -3.18
C TYR A 156 35.46 38.29 -4.02
N ILE A 157 35.32 38.41 -5.35
CA ILE A 157 35.70 37.53 -6.49
C ILE A 157 34.53 36.92 -7.29
N ASP A 158 34.24 37.61 -8.40
CA ASP A 158 33.50 37.16 -9.58
C ASP A 158 34.32 36.14 -10.39
N VAL A 159 33.68 35.05 -10.83
CA VAL A 159 34.00 34.39 -12.11
C VAL A 159 32.68 34.10 -12.83
N GLU A 160 32.49 34.77 -13.97
CA GLU A 160 31.40 34.54 -14.94
C GLU A 160 31.48 33.12 -15.51
N TYR A 161 30.37 32.38 -15.48
CA TYR A 161 30.09 31.32 -16.44
C TYR A 161 28.73 31.57 -17.14
N PRO A 162 28.61 31.23 -18.43
CA PRO A 162 27.49 31.60 -19.28
C PRO A 162 26.20 30.88 -18.87
N SER A 163 25.10 31.61 -18.92
CA SER A 163 23.74 31.10 -18.74
C SER A 163 23.39 30.09 -19.84
N VAL A 164 23.30 28.81 -19.47
CA VAL A 164 22.53 27.82 -20.22
C VAL A 164 21.07 27.99 -19.82
N ASN A 165 20.25 28.46 -20.75
CA ASN A 165 18.80 28.40 -20.63
C ASN A 165 18.39 26.92 -20.65
N VAL A 166 18.11 26.34 -19.49
CA VAL A 166 17.31 25.12 -19.43
C VAL A 166 15.86 25.53 -19.62
N ARG A 167 15.31 25.24 -20.81
CA ARG A 167 13.87 25.05 -20.95
C ARG A 167 13.54 23.80 -20.14
N MET A 168 12.99 23.98 -18.94
CA MET A 168 12.31 22.88 -18.27
C MET A 168 11.10 22.51 -19.13
N ALA A 169 11.07 21.26 -19.59
CA ALA A 169 9.86 20.67 -20.13
C ALA A 169 8.79 20.69 -19.03
N GLU A 170 7.53 20.85 -19.44
CA GLU A 170 6.37 20.96 -18.56
C GLU A 170 6.27 19.76 -17.62
N ASP A 171 6.49 19.98 -16.32
CA ASP A 171 6.12 19.04 -15.27
C ASP A 171 4.60 18.86 -15.27
N LYS A 172 4.11 17.71 -15.77
CA LYS A 172 2.77 17.23 -15.39
C LYS A 172 2.83 16.79 -13.93
N LYS A 173 2.73 17.74 -13.01
CA LYS A 173 2.56 17.46 -11.59
C LYS A 173 1.12 17.00 -11.37
N GLU A 174 0.93 15.73 -11.01
CA GLU A 174 -0.38 15.25 -10.54
C GLU A 174 -0.84 16.08 -9.35
N LEU A 175 -2.15 16.37 -9.31
CA LEU A 175 -2.77 17.01 -8.15
C LEU A 175 -2.49 16.17 -6.89
N PRO A 176 -2.08 16.77 -5.75
CA PRO A 176 -2.03 16.08 -4.46
C PRO A 176 -3.38 15.37 -4.22
N TRP A 177 -3.37 14.18 -3.62
CA TRP A 177 -4.58 13.34 -3.49
C TRP A 177 -5.80 14.05 -2.88
N TRP A 178 -5.59 15.05 -2.02
CA TRP A 178 -6.64 15.88 -1.41
C TRP A 178 -7.19 17.00 -2.32
N LYS A 179 -6.63 17.15 -3.52
CA LYS A 179 -7.09 17.99 -4.64
C LYS A 179 -7.56 17.18 -5.86
N LYS A 180 -7.50 15.83 -5.81
CA LYS A 180 -8.08 14.97 -6.85
C LYS A 180 -9.62 14.95 -6.70
N PRO A 181 -10.41 15.11 -7.78
CA PRO A 181 -11.87 15.07 -7.69
C PRO A 181 -12.34 13.69 -7.20
N ARG A 182 -13.29 13.65 -6.26
CA ARG A 182 -13.89 12.40 -5.75
C ARG A 182 -14.93 11.89 -6.74
N GLU A 183 -14.85 10.62 -7.14
CA GLU A 183 -15.80 10.00 -8.06
C GLU A 183 -17.18 9.77 -7.42
N GLN A 184 -18.25 9.86 -8.22
CA GLN A 184 -19.63 9.72 -7.76
C GLN A 184 -19.99 8.26 -7.42
N LYS A 185 -20.22 7.97 -6.13
CA LYS A 185 -20.59 6.62 -5.63
C LYS A 185 -22.11 6.49 -5.39
N VAL A 186 -22.64 5.25 -5.48
CA VAL A 186 -24.03 4.95 -5.05
C VAL A 186 -24.12 5.05 -3.53
N ARG A 187 -24.98 5.93 -3.03
CA ARG A 187 -25.14 6.18 -1.59
C ARG A 187 -26.54 5.89 -1.07
N VAL A 188 -27.52 5.73 -1.96
CA VAL A 188 -28.85 5.23 -1.63
C VAL A 188 -29.22 4.12 -2.61
N GLU A 189 -29.65 2.98 -2.07
CA GLU A 189 -30.20 1.86 -2.83
C GLU A 189 -31.70 1.76 -2.55
N VAL A 190 -32.51 1.87 -3.60
CA VAL A 190 -33.96 1.67 -3.54
C VAL A 190 -34.28 0.37 -4.25
N ASN A 191 -34.51 -0.68 -3.48
CA ASN A 191 -35.04 -1.95 -3.97
C ASN A 191 -36.54 -1.77 -4.24
N MET A 192 -36.96 -2.13 -5.44
CA MET A 192 -38.35 -2.10 -5.90
C MET A 192 -38.67 -3.48 -6.51
N PRO A 193 -39.94 -3.81 -6.76
CA PRO A 193 -40.27 -4.99 -7.54
C PRO A 193 -39.51 -4.99 -8.87
N TRP A 194 -38.87 -6.14 -9.13
CA TRP A 194 -38.13 -6.45 -10.35
C TRP A 194 -36.80 -5.71 -10.55
N GLY A 195 -36.41 -4.76 -9.70
CA GLY A 195 -35.09 -4.14 -9.82
C GLY A 195 -34.65 -3.24 -8.66
N VAL A 196 -33.43 -2.72 -8.77
CA VAL A 196 -32.77 -1.89 -7.75
C VAL A 196 -32.28 -0.60 -8.39
N CYS A 197 -32.60 0.54 -7.77
CA CYS A 197 -32.07 1.84 -8.17
C CYS A 197 -30.98 2.30 -7.20
N GLY A 198 -29.75 2.47 -7.71
CA GLY A 198 -28.63 3.06 -7.00
C GLY A 198 -28.51 4.55 -7.31
N ILE A 199 -28.79 5.41 -6.35
CA ILE A 199 -28.81 6.87 -6.49
C ILE A 199 -27.40 7.45 -6.22
N ARG A 200 -26.92 8.30 -7.13
CA ARG A 200 -25.61 8.98 -7.10
C ARG A 200 -25.82 10.51 -7.14
N GLY A 201 -26.09 11.08 -5.95
CA GLY A 201 -26.31 12.52 -5.68
C GLY A 201 -27.47 13.17 -6.47
N THR A 202 -28.65 13.40 -5.87
CA THR A 202 -29.79 14.09 -6.52
C THR A 202 -31.03 14.29 -5.62
N PHE A 203 -31.99 15.08 -6.12
CA PHE A 203 -33.43 14.98 -5.92
C PHE A 203 -34.12 14.03 -6.92
N CYS A 204 -34.68 12.92 -6.43
CA CYS A 204 -35.37 11.90 -7.23
C CYS A 204 -36.77 11.58 -6.70
N HIS A 205 -37.59 10.99 -7.57
CA HIS A 205 -38.88 10.43 -7.23
C HIS A 205 -38.90 8.96 -7.66
N GLY A 206 -39.37 8.09 -6.76
CA GLY A 206 -39.48 6.65 -7.00
C GLY A 206 -40.87 6.15 -6.63
N TYR A 207 -41.41 5.23 -7.42
CA TYR A 207 -42.74 4.68 -7.18
C TYR A 207 -42.84 3.19 -7.49
N VAL A 208 -43.82 2.55 -6.85
CA VAL A 208 -44.27 1.18 -7.15
C VAL A 208 -45.79 1.21 -7.30
N GLY A 209 -46.24 0.96 -8.52
CA GLY A 209 -47.65 0.95 -8.91
C GLY A 209 -48.41 -0.29 -8.43
N ASP A 210 -49.74 -0.22 -8.48
CA ASP A 210 -50.63 -1.28 -7.97
C ASP A 210 -50.53 -2.59 -8.78
N SER A 211 -50.12 -2.53 -10.06
CA SER A 211 -49.86 -3.68 -10.92
C SER A 211 -48.44 -4.26 -10.79
N GLY A 212 -47.61 -3.67 -9.92
CA GLY A 212 -46.26 -4.13 -9.64
C GLY A 212 -45.18 -3.57 -10.57
N GLU A 213 -45.52 -2.68 -11.51
CA GLU A 213 -44.49 -1.85 -12.17
C GLU A 213 -43.83 -0.91 -11.16
N SER A 214 -42.56 -0.62 -11.37
CA SER A 214 -41.80 0.34 -10.58
C SER A 214 -41.13 1.36 -11.47
N GLY A 215 -40.84 2.55 -10.97
CA GLY A 215 -40.20 3.57 -11.78
C GLY A 215 -39.51 4.64 -10.96
N VAL A 216 -38.58 5.33 -11.61
CA VAL A 216 -37.76 6.40 -11.02
C VAL A 216 -37.66 7.54 -12.02
N ASP A 217 -37.80 8.78 -11.54
CA ASP A 217 -37.52 10.00 -12.30
C ASP A 217 -36.61 10.94 -11.51
N LEU A 218 -35.75 11.67 -12.23
CA LEU A 218 -34.68 12.49 -11.65
C LEU A 218 -34.90 13.97 -11.94
N LEU A 219 -35.07 14.78 -10.90
CA LEU A 219 -35.12 16.24 -11.05
C LEU A 219 -33.72 16.84 -11.22
N THR A 220 -32.72 16.31 -10.52
CA THR A 220 -31.30 16.72 -10.65
C THR A 220 -30.38 15.47 -10.72
N GLY A 221 -29.06 15.63 -10.76
CA GLY A 221 -28.07 14.55 -10.60
C GLY A 221 -28.23 13.26 -11.41
N SER A 222 -27.80 12.10 -10.87
CA SER A 222 -27.76 10.82 -11.61
C SER A 222 -28.15 9.59 -10.77
N ALA A 223 -28.54 8.50 -11.45
CA ALA A 223 -28.84 7.21 -10.82
C ALA A 223 -28.57 6.04 -11.77
N ILE A 224 -28.37 4.84 -11.23
CA ILE A 224 -28.24 3.60 -12.00
C ILE A 224 -29.38 2.68 -11.63
N LEU A 225 -30.17 2.28 -12.62
CA LEU A 225 -31.23 1.29 -12.45
C LEU A 225 -30.74 -0.08 -12.91
N THR A 226 -30.96 -1.10 -12.09
CA THR A 226 -30.58 -2.50 -12.36
C THR A 226 -31.82 -3.40 -12.32
N SER A 227 -32.03 -4.22 -13.34
CA SER A 227 -33.11 -5.22 -13.42
C SER A 227 -32.67 -6.41 -14.25
N ASP A 228 -32.91 -7.64 -13.77
CA ASP A 228 -32.52 -8.89 -14.43
C ASP A 228 -31.06 -8.90 -14.98
N GLY A 229 -30.14 -8.31 -14.21
CA GLY A 229 -28.72 -8.18 -14.58
C GLY A 229 -28.39 -7.04 -15.57
N MET A 230 -29.39 -6.43 -16.22
CA MET A 230 -29.22 -5.25 -17.07
C MET A 230 -29.09 -3.98 -16.24
N GLN A 231 -28.26 -3.04 -16.69
CA GLN A 231 -28.12 -1.72 -16.05
C GLN A 231 -28.39 -0.58 -17.03
N THR A 232 -29.00 0.49 -16.51
CA THR A 232 -29.19 1.73 -17.25
C THR A 232 -28.89 2.92 -16.37
N MET A 233 -28.05 3.84 -16.87
CA MET A 233 -27.79 5.12 -16.23
C MET A 233 -28.91 6.11 -16.57
N LEU A 234 -29.40 6.83 -15.57
CA LEU A 234 -30.32 7.95 -15.70
C LEU A 234 -29.60 9.25 -15.31
N GLN A 235 -29.89 10.30 -16.06
CA GLN A 235 -29.46 11.67 -15.81
C GLN A 235 -30.66 12.55 -15.44
N ALA A 236 -30.40 13.76 -14.95
CA ALA A 236 -31.42 14.77 -14.65
C ALA A 236 -32.38 14.99 -15.84
N GLY A 237 -33.68 15.04 -15.56
CA GLY A 237 -34.74 15.18 -16.56
C GLY A 237 -35.15 13.88 -17.25
N GLN A 238 -34.58 12.74 -16.86
CA GLN A 238 -34.95 11.42 -17.38
C GLN A 238 -35.78 10.61 -16.37
N LYS A 239 -36.53 9.65 -16.90
CA LYS A 239 -37.26 8.64 -16.13
C LYS A 239 -36.97 7.24 -16.65
N ALA A 240 -37.18 6.26 -15.79
CA ALA A 240 -37.17 4.86 -16.15
C ALA A 240 -38.32 4.12 -15.48
N VAL A 241 -38.84 3.10 -16.15
CA VAL A 241 -39.90 2.23 -15.67
C VAL A 241 -39.45 0.78 -15.86
N ILE A 242 -39.58 -0.01 -14.80
CA ILE A 242 -39.45 -1.46 -14.79
C ILE A 242 -40.86 -2.03 -14.84
N ASP A 243 -41.18 -2.70 -15.93
CA ASP A 243 -42.48 -3.35 -16.05
C ASP A 243 -42.59 -4.64 -15.20
N SER A 244 -43.78 -5.23 -15.18
CA SER A 244 -44.07 -6.47 -14.43
C SER A 244 -43.27 -7.70 -14.89
N LYS A 245 -42.43 -7.60 -15.93
CA LYS A 245 -41.53 -8.65 -16.42
C LYS A 245 -40.06 -8.34 -16.14
N GLY A 246 -39.76 -7.25 -15.44
CA GLY A 246 -38.38 -6.82 -15.18
C GLY A 246 -37.72 -6.11 -16.36
N GLN A 247 -38.47 -5.69 -17.38
CA GLN A 247 -37.89 -4.97 -18.50
C GLN A 247 -37.77 -3.47 -18.17
N ILE A 248 -36.57 -2.92 -18.31
CA ILE A 248 -36.32 -1.48 -18.14
C ILE A 248 -36.69 -0.75 -19.44
N THR A 249 -37.46 0.33 -19.31
CA THR A 249 -37.69 1.32 -20.35
C THR A 249 -37.25 2.69 -19.84
N THR A 250 -36.53 3.46 -20.65
CA THR A 250 -36.09 4.81 -20.30
C THR A 250 -36.65 5.84 -21.28
N ASP A 251 -36.99 7.02 -20.76
CA ASP A 251 -37.54 8.12 -21.53
C ASP A 251 -37.16 9.46 -20.85
N ASN A 252 -37.27 10.56 -21.58
CA ASN A 252 -37.26 11.88 -20.96
C ASN A 252 -38.55 12.09 -20.16
N MET A 253 -38.46 12.85 -19.06
CA MET A 253 -39.64 13.25 -18.30
C MET A 253 -40.59 14.05 -19.19
N GLN A 254 -41.85 13.61 -19.21
CA GLN A 254 -42.94 14.25 -19.91
C GLN A 254 -43.59 15.31 -19.00
N PRO A 255 -44.43 16.23 -19.53
CA PRO A 255 -45.09 17.25 -18.72
C PRO A 255 -45.85 16.70 -17.49
N GLN A 256 -46.39 15.48 -17.58
CA GLN A 256 -47.08 14.80 -16.46
C GLN A 256 -46.13 14.36 -15.34
N ASP A 257 -44.88 13.99 -15.66
CA ASP A 257 -43.89 13.61 -14.66
C ASP A 257 -43.43 14.86 -13.89
N TYR A 258 -43.25 15.99 -14.59
CA TYR A 258 -42.96 17.28 -13.97
C TYR A 258 -44.09 17.80 -13.08
N GLN A 259 -45.35 17.45 -13.36
CA GLN A 259 -46.49 17.88 -12.52
C GLN A 259 -46.34 17.41 -11.06
N LYS A 260 -45.72 16.26 -10.80
CA LYS A 260 -45.45 15.76 -9.44
C LYS A 260 -44.52 16.68 -8.67
N TRP A 261 -43.47 17.17 -9.32
CA TRP A 261 -42.50 18.11 -8.75
C TRP A 261 -43.03 19.53 -8.59
N THR A 262 -44.12 19.88 -9.27
CA THR A 262 -44.76 21.22 -9.18
C THR A 262 -45.82 21.33 -8.09
N GLN A 263 -46.10 20.27 -7.33
CA GLN A 263 -47.02 20.35 -6.20
C GLN A 263 -46.43 21.26 -5.12
N PRO A 264 -47.20 22.23 -4.57
CA PRO A 264 -46.67 23.19 -3.59
C PRO A 264 -45.98 22.52 -2.39
N GLU A 265 -46.59 21.46 -1.86
CA GLU A 265 -46.05 20.71 -0.71
C GLU A 265 -44.71 20.01 -1.04
N VAL A 266 -44.52 19.56 -2.29
CA VAL A 266 -43.29 18.91 -2.76
C VAL A 266 -42.20 19.95 -3.05
N GLN A 267 -42.55 21.11 -3.61
CA GLN A 267 -41.61 22.22 -3.83
C GLN A 267 -41.08 22.79 -2.52
N ASP A 268 -41.97 23.02 -1.54
CA ASP A 268 -41.58 23.49 -0.22
C ASP A 268 -40.65 22.48 0.48
N TRP A 269 -40.95 21.19 0.37
CA TRP A 269 -40.06 20.15 0.88
C TRP A 269 -38.71 20.14 0.16
N ALA A 270 -38.68 20.16 -1.17
CA ALA A 270 -37.45 20.08 -1.95
C ALA A 270 -36.51 21.26 -1.65
N ASN A 271 -37.05 22.48 -1.59
CA ASN A 271 -36.29 23.68 -1.25
C ASN A 271 -35.76 23.66 0.20
N ARG A 272 -36.57 23.21 1.18
CA ARG A 272 -36.11 23.06 2.56
C ARG A 272 -34.97 22.04 2.66
N THR A 273 -35.10 20.90 1.99
CA THR A 273 -34.08 19.86 1.97
C THR A 273 -32.79 20.36 1.33
N ALA A 274 -32.87 21.05 0.19
CA ALA A 274 -31.69 21.62 -0.47
C ALA A 274 -30.94 22.62 0.43
N ASN A 275 -31.67 23.51 1.10
CA ASN A 275 -31.08 24.43 2.08
C ASN A 275 -30.45 23.70 3.28
N ASN A 276 -31.06 22.61 3.76
CA ASN A 276 -30.48 21.81 4.84
C ASN A 276 -29.19 21.10 4.41
N ILE A 277 -29.13 20.61 3.17
CA ILE A 277 -27.92 20.03 2.57
C ILE A 277 -26.81 21.09 2.52
N ASP A 278 -27.10 22.29 2.00
CA ASP A 278 -26.12 23.38 1.92
C ASP A 278 -25.61 23.82 3.30
N ASN A 279 -26.50 23.91 4.30
CA ASN A 279 -26.14 24.27 5.67
C ASN A 279 -25.28 23.22 6.38
N ASN A 280 -25.44 21.94 6.00
CA ASN A 280 -24.67 20.83 6.56
C ASN A 280 -23.53 20.38 5.64
N ALA A 281 -23.19 21.13 4.59
CA ALA A 281 -22.11 20.80 3.68
C ALA A 281 -20.75 20.69 4.42
N PRO A 282 -19.82 19.84 3.93
CA PRO A 282 -18.49 19.73 4.51
C PRO A 282 -17.73 21.06 4.45
N ALA A 283 -16.91 21.33 5.45
CA ALA A 283 -16.02 22.49 5.43
C ALA A 283 -15.06 22.41 4.23
N ALA A 284 -15.00 23.47 3.42
CA ALA A 284 -14.11 23.53 2.26
C ALA A 284 -12.63 23.37 2.66
N PRO A 285 -11.80 22.69 1.84
CA PRO A 285 -10.36 22.72 2.00
C PRO A 285 -9.80 24.12 1.64
N ASP A 286 -9.20 24.75 2.66
CA ASP A 286 -8.36 25.97 2.69
C ASP A 286 -8.91 27.40 2.52
N SER A 287 -8.72 28.19 3.59
CA SER A 287 -8.12 29.53 3.53
C SER A 287 -7.32 29.78 4.84
N THR A 288 -6.06 30.21 4.70
CA THR A 288 -5.26 30.79 5.78
C THR A 288 -5.96 32.03 6.35
N PRO A 289 -5.87 32.34 7.67
CA PRO A 289 -6.46 33.56 8.21
C PRO A 289 -5.74 34.78 7.63
N GLU A 290 -6.46 35.60 6.86
CA GLU A 290 -6.01 36.91 6.38
C GLU A 290 -5.68 37.85 7.54
N THR A 291 -4.52 38.51 7.44
CA THR A 291 -4.29 39.82 8.05
C THR A 291 -4.16 40.87 6.95
N GLY A 292 -5.12 41.78 6.87
CA GLY A 292 -4.93 43.15 6.36
C GLY A 292 -5.39 43.44 4.92
N GLN A 293 -6.44 44.25 4.82
CA GLN A 293 -7.01 44.82 3.58
C GLN A 293 -5.98 45.49 2.66
N THR A 294 -6.10 45.29 1.34
CA THR A 294 -6.11 46.40 0.36
C THR A 294 -6.95 46.02 -0.87
N SER A 295 -7.71 46.99 -1.36
CA SER A 295 -8.69 46.96 -2.45
C SER A 295 -8.06 46.95 -3.85
N GLY A 296 -8.64 46.20 -4.79
CA GLY A 296 -8.41 46.39 -6.22
C GLY A 296 -8.94 45.27 -7.12
N GLU A 297 -10.05 45.59 -7.81
CA GLU A 297 -10.54 45.07 -9.11
C GLU A 297 -11.21 43.67 -9.16
N GLU A 298 -12.53 43.72 -9.32
CA GLU A 298 -13.44 42.59 -9.60
C GLU A 298 -13.23 42.08 -11.05
N GLU A 299 -12.77 40.83 -11.19
CA GLU A 299 -13.01 40.01 -12.38
C GLU A 299 -14.06 38.94 -12.05
N ASN A 300 -15.14 38.93 -12.85
CA ASN A 300 -16.29 38.03 -12.71
C ASN A 300 -15.88 36.56 -12.93
N ASN A 301 -15.63 35.83 -11.85
CA ASN A 301 -15.71 34.37 -11.81
C ASN A 301 -17.04 34.00 -11.14
N GLU A 302 -17.97 33.39 -11.89
CA GLU A 302 -19.18 32.81 -11.30
C GLU A 302 -18.79 31.63 -10.39
N GLU A 303 -19.13 31.70 -9.09
CA GLU A 303 -19.02 30.58 -8.16
C GLU A 303 -19.89 29.39 -8.63
N PRO A 304 -19.48 28.13 -8.40
CA PRO A 304 -20.35 26.98 -8.63
C PRO A 304 -21.60 27.08 -7.74
N GLY A 305 -22.77 27.18 -8.36
CA GLY A 305 -24.05 27.40 -7.65
C GLY A 305 -24.37 26.34 -6.58
N THR A 306 -25.01 26.79 -5.50
CA THR A 306 -25.40 25.95 -4.35
C THR A 306 -26.41 24.86 -4.72
N GLN A 307 -26.61 23.85 -3.87
CA GLN A 307 -27.65 22.84 -4.14
C GLN A 307 -29.04 23.48 -4.20
N SER A 308 -29.28 24.50 -3.36
CA SER A 308 -30.50 25.31 -3.38
C SER A 308 -30.73 26.02 -4.72
N ASP A 309 -29.67 26.57 -5.34
CA ASP A 309 -29.77 27.23 -6.65
C ASP A 309 -30.12 26.23 -7.76
N LYS A 310 -29.46 25.06 -7.76
CA LYS A 310 -29.69 23.99 -8.75
C LYS A 310 -31.11 23.45 -8.69
N VAL A 311 -31.62 23.18 -7.48
CA VAL A 311 -32.97 22.67 -7.26
C VAL A 311 -34.02 23.73 -7.61
N SER A 312 -33.80 24.98 -7.19
CA SER A 312 -34.70 26.09 -7.53
C SER A 312 -34.80 26.31 -9.04
N GLY A 313 -33.68 26.24 -9.76
CA GLY A 313 -33.63 26.30 -11.22
C GLY A 313 -34.37 25.15 -11.89
N ALA A 314 -34.13 23.90 -11.45
CA ALA A 314 -34.79 22.71 -11.99
C ALA A 314 -36.31 22.72 -11.74
N LEU A 315 -36.76 23.17 -10.56
CA LEU A 315 -38.18 23.34 -10.25
C LEU A 315 -38.84 24.42 -11.13
N GLY A 316 -38.11 25.50 -11.45
CA GLY A 316 -38.55 26.52 -12.40
C GLY A 316 -38.74 25.97 -13.81
N GLN A 317 -37.80 25.15 -14.29
CA GLN A 317 -37.89 24.46 -15.59
C GLN A 317 -39.01 23.41 -15.62
N ALA A 318 -39.21 22.67 -14.53
CA ALA A 318 -40.31 21.72 -14.36
C ALA A 318 -41.67 22.42 -14.44
N ALA A 319 -41.83 23.58 -13.79
CA ALA A 319 -43.04 24.38 -13.85
C ALA A 319 -43.33 24.90 -15.27
N ALA A 320 -42.30 25.35 -16.00
CA ALA A 320 -42.44 25.74 -17.40
C ALA A 320 -42.85 24.56 -18.29
N SER A 321 -42.22 23.39 -18.10
CA SER A 321 -42.49 22.18 -18.89
C SER A 321 -43.89 21.60 -18.64
N ALA A 322 -44.35 21.60 -17.38
CA ALA A 322 -45.70 21.16 -16.99
C ALA A 322 -46.82 22.04 -17.54
N SER A 323 -46.53 23.31 -17.90
CA SER A 323 -47.51 24.28 -18.42
C SER A 323 -47.74 24.21 -19.94
N SER A 324 -46.94 23.41 -20.67
CA SER A 324 -47.04 23.27 -22.12
C SER A 324 -48.15 22.27 -22.53
N GLN A 325 -49.38 22.76 -22.69
CA GLN A 325 -50.45 21.98 -23.35
C GLN A 325 -50.52 22.27 -24.87
N PRO A 326 -50.85 21.27 -25.72
CA PRO A 326 -51.05 21.47 -27.14
C PRO A 326 -52.37 22.21 -27.38
N SER A 327 -52.31 23.41 -27.97
CA SER A 327 -53.49 24.14 -28.43
C SER A 327 -53.79 23.81 -29.90
N THR A 328 -55.05 23.47 -30.18
CA THR A 328 -55.59 23.20 -31.52
C THR A 328 -55.58 24.47 -32.41
N PRO A 329 -55.36 24.35 -33.73
CA PRO A 329 -55.21 25.51 -34.60
C PRO A 329 -56.55 26.15 -34.96
N SER A 330 -56.68 27.46 -34.69
CA SER A 330 -57.73 28.33 -35.23
C SER A 330 -57.12 29.28 -36.27
N GLN A 331 -57.70 29.28 -37.47
CA GLN A 331 -57.37 30.16 -38.60
C GLN A 331 -57.41 31.65 -38.26
N GLY A 332 -56.47 32.42 -38.81
CA GLY A 332 -56.57 33.88 -38.92
C GLY A 332 -55.25 34.49 -39.41
N GLY A 333 -55.18 34.87 -40.69
CA GLY A 333 -53.96 35.28 -41.37
C GLY A 333 -53.43 36.69 -41.05
N GLY A 334 -52.26 36.99 -41.59
CA GLY A 334 -51.67 38.33 -41.60
C GLY A 334 -50.17 38.26 -41.86
N GLY A 335 -49.73 38.73 -43.02
CA GLY A 335 -48.36 38.54 -43.51
C GLY A 335 -47.28 39.42 -42.89
N GLY A 336 -46.03 39.05 -43.17
CA GLY A 336 -44.96 40.00 -43.48
C GLY A 336 -43.70 39.91 -42.63
N GLY A 337 -42.57 39.69 -43.31
CA GLY A 337 -41.25 40.16 -42.85
C GLY A 337 -40.21 39.05 -42.70
N GLY A 338 -39.36 38.90 -43.71
CA GLY A 338 -38.27 37.93 -43.72
C GLY A 338 -37.16 38.23 -42.70
N GLY A 339 -36.71 37.16 -42.06
CA GLY A 339 -35.40 37.02 -41.43
C GLY A 339 -34.99 35.57 -41.63
N GLY A 340 -33.88 35.34 -42.35
CA GLY A 340 -33.43 33.99 -42.69
C GLY A 340 -33.19 33.16 -41.44
N SER A 341 -34.06 32.17 -41.20
CA SER A 341 -33.81 31.12 -40.23
C SER A 341 -33.28 29.93 -41.02
N THR A 342 -31.99 29.69 -40.91
CA THR A 342 -31.37 28.43 -41.35
C THR A 342 -32.02 27.30 -40.56
N SER A 343 -32.72 26.39 -41.23
CA SER A 343 -33.25 25.18 -40.59
C SER A 343 -32.10 24.45 -39.86
N PRO A 344 -32.32 23.97 -38.63
CA PRO A 344 -31.27 23.28 -37.89
C PRO A 344 -30.78 22.06 -38.68
N THR A 345 -29.46 21.91 -38.77
CA THR A 345 -28.79 20.83 -39.50
C THR A 345 -28.36 19.74 -38.53
N ILE A 346 -28.14 18.52 -39.03
CA ILE A 346 -27.65 17.41 -38.20
C ILE A 346 -26.18 17.67 -37.86
N VAL A 347 -25.85 17.67 -36.56
CA VAL A 347 -24.49 17.85 -36.04
C VAL A 347 -23.81 16.52 -35.80
N SER A 348 -24.52 15.56 -35.22
CA SER A 348 -23.97 14.24 -34.91
C SER A 348 -25.06 13.21 -34.75
N ILE A 349 -24.72 11.96 -35.02
CA ILE A 349 -25.56 10.79 -34.79
C ILE A 349 -24.72 9.81 -33.98
N SER A 350 -25.19 9.40 -32.81
CA SER A 350 -24.48 8.44 -31.97
C SER A 350 -24.41 7.07 -32.64
N GLU A 351 -23.32 6.34 -32.42
CA GLU A 351 -23.20 4.95 -32.87
C GLU A 351 -24.34 4.10 -32.28
N GLN A 352 -24.88 3.21 -33.11
CA GLN A 352 -26.01 2.37 -32.74
C GLN A 352 -25.51 0.95 -32.47
N LYS A 353 -26.02 0.31 -31.41
CA LYS A 353 -25.64 -1.05 -31.05
C LYS A 353 -26.85 -1.86 -30.60
N ALA A 354 -26.90 -3.15 -30.97
CA ALA A 354 -27.81 -4.12 -30.38
C ALA A 354 -27.08 -5.43 -30.07
N VAL A 355 -27.51 -6.10 -29.01
CA VAL A 355 -27.03 -7.43 -28.60
C VAL A 355 -28.21 -8.38 -28.59
N VAL A 356 -28.10 -9.51 -29.28
CA VAL A 356 -29.15 -10.51 -29.41
C VAL A 356 -28.57 -11.93 -29.30
N PRO A 357 -29.30 -12.91 -28.77
CA PRO A 357 -28.84 -14.29 -28.78
C PRO A 357 -28.85 -14.88 -30.19
N GLN A 358 -27.95 -15.82 -30.47
CA GLN A 358 -27.95 -16.60 -31.71
C GLN A 358 -29.28 -17.35 -31.88
N GLY A 359 -29.87 -17.24 -33.06
CA GLY A 359 -31.14 -17.87 -33.41
C GLY A 359 -30.98 -19.14 -34.23
N ASP A 360 -32.09 -19.86 -34.42
CA ASP A 360 -32.13 -21.00 -35.34
C ASP A 360 -31.99 -20.54 -36.80
N SER A 361 -31.69 -21.49 -37.70
CA SER A 361 -31.65 -21.25 -39.14
C SER A 361 -32.95 -20.59 -39.63
N GLY A 362 -32.86 -19.35 -40.12
CA GLY A 362 -34.00 -18.56 -40.60
C GLY A 362 -34.47 -17.44 -39.65
N SER A 363 -33.89 -17.34 -38.45
CA SER A 363 -34.08 -16.19 -37.56
C SER A 363 -33.41 -14.93 -38.13
N VAL A 364 -34.10 -13.79 -38.09
CA VAL A 364 -33.61 -12.52 -38.63
C VAL A 364 -33.81 -11.36 -37.67
N TYR A 365 -32.89 -10.39 -37.70
CA TYR A 365 -32.98 -9.10 -37.02
C TYR A 365 -33.34 -8.00 -38.01
N GLN A 366 -34.25 -7.11 -37.62
CA GLN A 366 -34.66 -5.94 -38.41
C GLN A 366 -33.91 -4.71 -37.90
N LEU A 367 -33.09 -4.08 -38.75
CA LEU A 367 -32.39 -2.85 -38.39
C LEU A 367 -33.40 -1.70 -38.20
N PRO A 368 -33.12 -0.74 -37.29
CA PRO A 368 -34.08 0.30 -36.92
C PRO A 368 -34.37 1.25 -38.09
N ALA A 369 -35.63 1.56 -38.37
CA ALA A 369 -35.99 2.46 -39.46
C ALA A 369 -35.68 3.95 -39.17
N THR A 370 -35.48 4.31 -37.90
CA THR A 370 -35.17 5.66 -37.42
C THR A 370 -34.13 5.64 -36.32
N ILE A 371 -33.32 6.69 -36.22
CA ILE A 371 -32.28 6.87 -35.19
C ILE A 371 -32.30 8.31 -34.67
N GLU A 372 -31.85 8.52 -33.45
CA GLU A 372 -31.77 9.87 -32.85
C GLU A 372 -30.54 10.64 -33.36
N ALA A 373 -30.76 11.87 -33.82
CA ALA A 373 -29.73 12.78 -34.30
C ALA A 373 -29.70 14.06 -33.48
N LYS A 374 -28.50 14.52 -33.09
CA LYS A 374 -28.29 15.82 -32.44
C LYS A 374 -28.23 16.91 -33.51
N MET A 375 -29.02 17.95 -33.34
CA MET A 375 -29.20 19.05 -34.28
C MET A 375 -28.37 20.28 -33.89
N SER A 376 -28.16 21.22 -34.81
CA SER A 376 -27.31 22.42 -34.63
C SER A 376 -27.83 23.42 -33.60
N ASN A 377 -29.09 23.27 -33.19
CA ASN A 377 -29.71 24.04 -32.11
C ASN A 377 -29.63 23.32 -30.75
N GLY A 378 -28.91 22.20 -30.65
CA GLY A 378 -28.75 21.40 -29.44
C GLY A 378 -29.89 20.41 -29.16
N ALA A 379 -30.97 20.41 -29.94
CA ALA A 379 -32.08 19.46 -29.79
C ALA A 379 -31.72 18.07 -30.39
N THR A 380 -32.37 17.01 -29.91
CA THR A 380 -32.35 15.68 -30.54
C THR A 380 -33.61 15.47 -31.38
N GLN A 381 -33.48 14.84 -32.55
CA GLN A 381 -34.58 14.56 -33.44
C GLN A 381 -34.44 13.15 -34.07
N PRO A 382 -35.52 12.35 -34.12
CA PRO A 382 -35.52 11.09 -34.85
C PRO A 382 -35.45 11.36 -36.35
N VAL A 383 -34.46 10.76 -37.01
CA VAL A 383 -34.23 10.85 -38.46
C VAL A 383 -34.32 9.49 -39.10
N ALA A 384 -34.85 9.43 -40.33
CA ALA A 384 -34.94 8.19 -41.08
C ALA A 384 -33.55 7.76 -41.57
N VAL A 385 -33.23 6.49 -41.37
CA VAL A 385 -31.97 5.87 -41.83
C VAL A 385 -32.27 4.79 -42.86
N SER A 386 -31.47 4.77 -43.92
CA SER A 386 -31.54 3.74 -44.95
C SER A 386 -30.32 2.83 -44.82
N TRP A 387 -30.54 1.57 -44.45
CA TRP A 387 -29.48 0.58 -44.31
C TRP A 387 -29.18 -0.13 -45.62
N SER A 388 -27.92 -0.44 -45.86
CA SER A 388 -27.47 -1.27 -46.98
C SER A 388 -28.07 -2.69 -46.94
N THR A 389 -28.29 -3.24 -45.74
CA THR A 389 -28.93 -4.54 -45.49
C THR A 389 -29.95 -4.42 -44.35
N PRO A 390 -31.24 -4.20 -44.64
CA PRO A 390 -32.25 -3.91 -43.60
C PRO A 390 -32.57 -5.11 -42.69
N THR A 391 -32.25 -6.32 -43.15
CA THR A 391 -32.47 -7.58 -42.41
C THR A 391 -31.19 -8.36 -42.29
N VAL A 392 -30.91 -8.87 -41.09
CA VAL A 392 -29.67 -9.58 -40.77
C VAL A 392 -29.98 -11.00 -40.31
N ASP A 393 -29.22 -12.00 -40.78
CA ASP A 393 -29.33 -13.40 -40.34
C ASP A 393 -28.76 -13.58 -38.93
N LEU A 394 -29.55 -14.17 -38.03
CA LEU A 394 -29.17 -14.44 -36.64
C LEU A 394 -28.66 -15.87 -36.40
N SER A 395 -28.61 -16.71 -37.44
CA SER A 395 -28.14 -18.09 -37.32
C SER A 395 -26.62 -18.21 -37.09
N LYS A 396 -25.89 -17.12 -37.32
CA LYS A 396 -24.43 -17.05 -37.16
C LYS A 396 -24.10 -16.08 -36.04
N ALA A 397 -23.35 -16.56 -35.05
CA ALA A 397 -22.82 -15.73 -33.99
C ALA A 397 -21.66 -14.86 -34.51
N GLY A 398 -21.53 -13.66 -33.95
CA GLY A 398 -20.48 -12.73 -34.31
C GLY A 398 -20.83 -11.27 -34.09
N VAL A 399 -19.84 -10.41 -34.31
CA VAL A 399 -19.98 -8.95 -34.25
C VAL A 399 -19.98 -8.40 -35.68
N TYR A 400 -21.12 -7.85 -36.09
CA TYR A 400 -21.36 -7.35 -37.43
C TYR A 400 -21.54 -5.84 -37.42
N LYS A 401 -20.96 -5.13 -38.39
CA LYS A 401 -21.15 -3.69 -38.58
C LYS A 401 -21.87 -3.42 -39.89
N TYR A 402 -22.96 -2.65 -39.83
CA TYR A 402 -23.78 -2.28 -40.96
C TYR A 402 -23.75 -0.79 -41.19
N GLU A 403 -23.53 -0.38 -42.43
CA GLU A 403 -23.53 1.03 -42.82
C GLU A 403 -24.93 1.45 -43.31
N GLY A 404 -25.36 2.62 -42.86
CA GLY A 404 -26.59 3.29 -43.27
C GLY A 404 -26.36 4.76 -43.60
N THR A 405 -27.29 5.34 -44.37
CA THR A 405 -27.25 6.75 -44.77
C THR A 405 -28.45 7.50 -44.22
N VAL A 406 -28.23 8.74 -43.79
CA VAL A 406 -29.28 9.66 -43.33
C VAL A 406 -29.30 10.90 -44.22
N SER A 407 -30.50 11.26 -44.69
CA SER A 407 -30.66 12.45 -45.53
C SER A 407 -30.32 13.73 -44.76
N GLY A 408 -29.35 14.51 -45.27
CA GLY A 408 -28.90 15.75 -44.63
C GLY A 408 -27.77 15.56 -43.60
N TYR A 409 -27.16 14.36 -43.55
CA TYR A 409 -25.95 14.08 -42.79
C TYR A 409 -24.93 13.44 -43.73
N ASP A 410 -23.76 14.06 -43.85
CA ASP A 410 -22.77 13.70 -44.89
C ASP A 410 -21.89 12.49 -44.50
N GLN A 411 -22.05 11.96 -43.29
CA GLN A 411 -21.31 10.80 -42.79
C GLN A 411 -22.20 9.55 -42.78
N ASN A 412 -21.59 8.38 -42.99
CA ASN A 412 -22.28 7.09 -42.83
C ASN A 412 -22.57 6.84 -41.34
N VAL A 413 -23.73 6.25 -41.06
CA VAL A 413 -24.12 5.76 -39.74
C VAL A 413 -23.73 4.30 -39.62
N ILE A 414 -23.08 3.93 -38.53
CA ILE A 414 -22.70 2.55 -38.24
C ILE A 414 -23.66 1.94 -37.20
N PHE A 415 -24.16 0.74 -37.50
CA PHE A 415 -24.90 -0.11 -36.56
C PHE A 415 -24.10 -1.37 -36.25
N GLU A 416 -23.69 -1.55 -35.00
CA GLU A 416 -23.06 -2.78 -34.49
C GLU A 416 -24.13 -3.75 -33.99
N LEU A 417 -24.28 -4.90 -34.66
CA LEU A 417 -25.10 -6.02 -34.17
C LEU A 417 -24.18 -7.10 -33.59
N VAL A 418 -24.37 -7.41 -32.31
CA VAL A 418 -23.69 -8.51 -31.62
C VAL A 418 -24.65 -9.68 -31.51
N VAL A 419 -24.33 -10.79 -32.16
CA VAL A 419 -25.09 -12.05 -32.07
C VAL A 419 -24.32 -13.00 -31.15
N GLU A 420 -24.84 -13.24 -29.94
CA GLU A 420 -24.16 -14.01 -28.90
C GLU A 420 -24.45 -15.51 -29.00
N ALA A 421 -23.39 -16.31 -29.16
CA ALA A 421 -23.48 -17.76 -29.06
C ALA A 421 -23.63 -18.23 -27.60
N PRO A 422 -24.39 -19.32 -27.35
CA PRO A 422 -24.42 -19.95 -26.03
C PRO A 422 -23.06 -20.54 -25.65
N LEU A 423 -22.76 -20.56 -24.35
CA LEU A 423 -21.59 -21.24 -23.81
C LEU A 423 -21.76 -22.78 -23.92
N GLY A 424 -20.64 -23.50 -24.07
CA GLY A 424 -20.61 -24.96 -24.17
C GLY A 424 -21.01 -25.54 -25.52
N VAL A 425 -21.18 -24.71 -26.55
CA VAL A 425 -21.52 -25.14 -27.92
C VAL A 425 -20.37 -24.78 -28.86
N ALA A 426 -20.01 -25.69 -29.76
CA ALA A 426 -19.01 -25.45 -30.79
C ALA A 426 -19.54 -24.48 -31.86
N VAL A 427 -18.85 -23.34 -32.02
CA VAL A 427 -19.22 -22.28 -32.95
C VAL A 427 -18.21 -22.23 -34.10
N PRO A 428 -18.65 -22.25 -35.37
CA PRO A 428 -17.75 -22.06 -36.51
C PRO A 428 -17.06 -20.70 -36.48
N ILE A 429 -15.75 -20.69 -36.73
CA ILE A 429 -14.97 -19.45 -36.82
C ILE A 429 -15.01 -18.95 -38.26
N GLU A 430 -15.55 -17.75 -38.47
CA GLU A 430 -15.53 -17.09 -39.79
C GLU A 430 -14.38 -16.07 -39.85
N GLN A 431 -13.61 -16.10 -40.95
CA GLN A 431 -12.50 -15.17 -41.15
C GLN A 431 -12.99 -13.72 -41.08
N ASN A 432 -12.28 -12.91 -40.31
CA ASN A 432 -12.53 -11.49 -40.10
C ASN A 432 -13.81 -11.10 -39.35
N ILE A 433 -14.51 -12.06 -38.73
CA ILE A 433 -15.70 -11.79 -37.94
C ILE A 433 -15.39 -12.15 -36.47
N PRO A 434 -15.28 -11.16 -35.57
CA PRO A 434 -15.12 -11.44 -34.14
C PRO A 434 -16.32 -12.22 -33.63
N LEU A 435 -16.08 -13.27 -32.84
CA LEU A 435 -17.12 -14.06 -32.20
C LEU A 435 -17.54 -13.42 -30.88
N ALA A 436 -18.83 -13.50 -30.57
CA ALA A 436 -19.39 -13.06 -29.31
C ALA A 436 -20.14 -14.21 -28.64
N PHE A 437 -20.00 -14.34 -27.33
CA PHE A 437 -20.63 -15.36 -26.51
C PHE A 437 -21.46 -14.72 -25.39
N VAL A 438 -22.46 -15.45 -24.91
CA VAL A 438 -23.32 -15.03 -23.80
C VAL A 438 -22.47 -14.59 -22.61
N GLY A 439 -22.85 -13.45 -22.03
CA GLY A 439 -22.12 -12.85 -20.91
C GLY A 439 -21.01 -11.90 -21.33
N GLY A 440 -21.05 -11.40 -22.58
CA GLY A 440 -20.19 -10.32 -23.08
C GLY A 440 -18.77 -10.74 -23.46
N ILE A 441 -18.48 -12.04 -23.54
CA ILE A 441 -17.17 -12.57 -23.93
C ILE A 441 -17.00 -12.43 -25.44
N ARG A 442 -15.83 -11.96 -25.90
CA ARG A 442 -15.52 -11.85 -27.34
C ARG A 442 -14.17 -12.47 -27.66
N LEU A 443 -14.10 -13.12 -28.83
CA LEU A 443 -12.87 -13.69 -29.38
C LEU A 443 -12.66 -13.13 -30.79
N ASP A 444 -11.52 -12.49 -31.01
CA ASP A 444 -11.21 -11.84 -32.27
C ASP A 444 -9.99 -12.47 -32.95
N PHE A 445 -10.29 -13.23 -34.01
CA PHE A 445 -9.31 -13.98 -34.79
C PHE A 445 -8.80 -13.22 -36.01
N ARG A 446 -9.10 -11.92 -36.16
CA ARG A 446 -8.72 -11.12 -37.34
C ARG A 446 -7.23 -11.13 -37.66
N ASN A 447 -6.39 -11.35 -36.66
CA ASN A 447 -4.92 -11.34 -36.79
C ASN A 447 -4.35 -12.67 -37.33
N ILE A 448 -5.16 -13.74 -37.43
CA ILE A 448 -4.70 -15.05 -37.87
C ILE A 448 -5.49 -15.56 -39.08
N SER A 449 -4.95 -16.57 -39.76
CA SER A 449 -5.64 -17.26 -40.85
C SER A 449 -6.44 -18.42 -40.31
N ILE A 450 -7.74 -18.44 -40.60
CA ILE A 450 -8.65 -19.48 -40.13
C ILE A 450 -8.82 -20.58 -41.19
N PRO A 451 -8.49 -21.84 -40.86
CA PRO A 451 -8.68 -22.96 -41.78
C PRO A 451 -10.19 -23.30 -41.94
N PRO A 452 -10.60 -23.83 -43.10
CA PRO A 452 -12.00 -24.20 -43.32
C PRO A 452 -12.50 -25.22 -42.30
N GLY A 453 -13.67 -24.92 -41.70
CA GLY A 453 -14.31 -25.82 -40.73
C GLY A 453 -13.77 -25.71 -39.31
N ALA A 454 -12.88 -24.75 -39.02
CA ALA A 454 -12.45 -24.48 -37.65
C ALA A 454 -13.63 -24.07 -36.75
N THR A 455 -13.63 -24.58 -35.52
CA THR A 455 -14.64 -24.24 -34.52
C THR A 455 -13.98 -23.89 -33.19
N VAL A 456 -14.64 -23.04 -32.40
CA VAL A 456 -14.25 -22.74 -31.02
C VAL A 456 -15.43 -22.95 -30.08
N THR A 457 -15.16 -23.43 -28.87
CA THR A 457 -16.13 -23.62 -27.80
C THR A 457 -15.64 -22.86 -26.57
N VAL A 458 -16.52 -22.08 -25.96
CA VAL A 458 -16.25 -21.37 -24.70
C VAL A 458 -17.09 -21.99 -23.60
N ASN A 459 -16.44 -22.56 -22.59
CA ASN A 459 -17.04 -23.15 -21.41
C ASN A 459 -16.92 -22.18 -20.23
N LYS A 460 -17.89 -22.21 -19.32
CA LYS A 460 -17.79 -21.51 -18.04
C LYS A 460 -17.00 -22.37 -17.05
N VAL A 461 -16.12 -21.75 -16.27
CA VAL A 461 -15.44 -22.39 -15.14
C VAL A 461 -16.03 -21.83 -13.84
N ASP A 462 -16.70 -22.68 -13.06
CA ASP A 462 -17.39 -22.26 -11.83
C ASP A 462 -16.47 -22.17 -10.61
N ASN A 463 -15.41 -22.99 -10.55
CA ASN A 463 -14.49 -23.06 -9.41
C ASN A 463 -13.03 -23.04 -9.90
N PRO A 464 -12.47 -21.85 -10.20
CA PRO A 464 -11.09 -21.73 -10.65
C PRO A 464 -10.10 -22.07 -9.50
N GLU A 465 -8.98 -22.72 -9.84
CA GLU A 465 -7.93 -23.09 -8.88
C GLU A 465 -7.11 -21.86 -8.44
N ILE A 466 -7.64 -21.05 -7.52
CA ILE A 466 -6.99 -19.80 -7.07
C ILE A 466 -6.67 -19.78 -5.57
N GLU A 467 -6.96 -20.84 -4.83
CA GLU A 467 -6.71 -20.89 -3.38
C GLU A 467 -5.20 -20.86 -3.08
N GLY A 468 -4.77 -19.94 -2.21
CA GLY A 468 -3.36 -19.75 -1.87
C GLY A 468 -2.54 -18.92 -2.88
N THR A 469 -3.14 -18.51 -4.01
CA THR A 469 -2.46 -17.68 -5.03
C THR A 469 -2.46 -16.18 -4.73
N GLY A 470 -3.34 -15.72 -3.82
CA GLY A 470 -3.60 -14.30 -3.59
C GLY A 470 -4.50 -13.63 -4.63
N LEU A 471 -4.89 -14.35 -5.69
CA LEU A 471 -5.83 -13.86 -6.70
C LEU A 471 -7.26 -13.88 -6.18
N ARG A 472 -8.05 -12.88 -6.57
CA ARG A 472 -9.49 -12.79 -6.29
C ARG A 472 -10.26 -12.74 -7.59
N VAL A 473 -11.32 -13.52 -7.74
CA VAL A 473 -12.16 -13.50 -8.96
C VAL A 473 -12.75 -12.10 -9.14
N ALA A 474 -12.40 -11.46 -10.25
CA ALA A 474 -12.84 -10.11 -10.59
C ALA A 474 -13.67 -10.05 -11.87
N GLY A 475 -13.89 -11.18 -12.55
CA GLY A 475 -14.77 -11.28 -13.70
C GLY A 475 -15.12 -12.73 -14.03
N LYS A 476 -15.31 -13.03 -15.32
CA LYS A 476 -15.57 -14.40 -15.76
C LYS A 476 -14.28 -15.22 -15.79
N VAL A 477 -14.42 -16.51 -15.51
CA VAL A 477 -13.41 -17.53 -15.82
C VAL A 477 -13.99 -18.49 -16.85
N ILE A 478 -13.25 -18.69 -17.92
CA ILE A 478 -13.68 -19.43 -19.11
C ILE A 478 -12.61 -20.41 -19.55
N ASP A 479 -13.05 -21.55 -20.06
CA ASP A 479 -12.19 -22.52 -20.73
C ASP A 479 -12.49 -22.47 -22.23
N ILE A 480 -11.45 -22.24 -23.05
CA ILE A 480 -11.58 -22.10 -24.49
C ILE A 480 -10.94 -23.28 -25.19
N THR A 481 -11.76 -24.09 -25.85
CA THR A 481 -11.33 -25.23 -26.66
C THR A 481 -11.60 -24.98 -28.14
N TYR A 482 -10.84 -25.62 -29.02
CA TYR A 482 -10.97 -25.42 -30.47
C TYR A 482 -10.73 -26.70 -31.27
N GLU A 483 -11.30 -26.74 -32.47
CA GLU A 483 -11.02 -27.76 -33.47
C GLU A 483 -10.57 -27.11 -34.78
N GLY A 484 -9.67 -27.78 -35.49
CA GLY A 484 -9.01 -27.25 -36.67
C GLY A 484 -7.55 -26.89 -36.39
N ASN A 485 -6.69 -27.06 -37.39
CA ASN A 485 -5.26 -26.77 -37.28
C ASN A 485 -4.99 -25.27 -37.40
N ILE A 486 -5.29 -24.52 -36.34
CA ILE A 486 -5.19 -23.05 -36.27
C ILE A 486 -3.79 -22.66 -35.78
N ASP A 487 -3.19 -21.66 -36.43
CA ASP A 487 -1.90 -21.07 -36.03
C ASP A 487 -2.14 -19.75 -35.26
N PHE A 488 -1.80 -19.75 -33.97
CA PHE A 488 -1.99 -18.61 -33.07
C PHE A 488 -0.76 -17.69 -32.96
N SER A 489 0.29 -17.89 -33.78
CA SER A 489 1.55 -17.15 -33.70
C SER A 489 1.42 -15.63 -33.88
N GLN A 490 0.35 -15.14 -34.51
CA GLN A 490 0.08 -13.70 -34.64
C GLN A 490 -0.88 -13.14 -33.57
N GLY A 491 -1.31 -13.98 -32.63
CA GLY A 491 -2.14 -13.60 -31.50
C GLY A 491 -3.63 -13.50 -31.81
N VAL A 492 -4.46 -13.76 -30.81
CA VAL A 492 -5.92 -13.59 -30.82
C VAL A 492 -6.28 -12.64 -29.69
N ILE A 493 -7.19 -11.71 -29.92
CA ILE A 493 -7.65 -10.81 -28.85
C ILE A 493 -8.83 -11.48 -28.13
N ILE A 494 -8.71 -11.60 -26.81
CA ILE A 494 -9.78 -12.06 -25.93
C ILE A 494 -10.29 -10.86 -25.14
N THR A 495 -11.60 -10.66 -25.15
CA THR A 495 -12.30 -9.65 -24.35
C THR A 495 -13.17 -10.36 -23.32
N ILE A 496 -12.94 -10.09 -22.03
CA ILE A 496 -13.73 -10.68 -20.93
C ILE A 496 -14.27 -9.56 -20.03
N PRO A 497 -15.59 -9.53 -19.74
CA PRO A 497 -16.15 -8.57 -18.79
C PRO A 497 -15.69 -8.83 -17.34
N TYR A 498 -15.45 -7.73 -16.61
CA TYR A 498 -15.19 -7.75 -15.17
C TYR A 498 -16.43 -7.37 -14.34
N ASN A 499 -16.41 -7.73 -13.06
CA ASN A 499 -17.47 -7.46 -12.10
C ASN A 499 -17.44 -5.98 -11.70
N LYS A 500 -18.60 -5.37 -11.45
CA LYS A 500 -18.69 -3.92 -11.19
C LYS A 500 -18.06 -3.46 -9.88
N ASP A 501 -17.89 -4.39 -8.94
CA ASP A 501 -17.21 -4.21 -7.67
C ASP A 501 -15.71 -4.48 -7.76
N ALA A 502 -15.21 -4.89 -8.93
CA ALA A 502 -13.79 -5.10 -9.13
C ALA A 502 -13.03 -3.78 -9.16
N ASP A 503 -11.87 -3.76 -8.54
CA ASP A 503 -10.95 -2.61 -8.59
C ASP A 503 -10.25 -2.55 -9.95
N GLU A 504 -10.67 -1.63 -10.83
CA GLU A 504 -10.13 -1.50 -12.20
C GLU A 504 -8.61 -1.26 -12.24
N SER A 505 -8.03 -0.75 -11.15
CA SER A 505 -6.57 -0.64 -11.07
C SER A 505 -5.92 -2.01 -10.89
N ARG A 506 -6.60 -2.98 -10.28
CA ARG A 506 -6.04 -4.28 -9.85
C ARG A 506 -6.42 -5.47 -10.70
N ILE A 507 -7.07 -5.27 -11.85
CA ILE A 507 -7.56 -6.37 -12.68
C ILE A 507 -6.70 -6.62 -13.92
N ALA A 508 -6.51 -7.90 -14.24
CA ALA A 508 -5.94 -8.36 -15.49
C ALA A 508 -6.55 -9.70 -15.91
N ILE A 509 -6.37 -10.09 -17.17
CA ILE A 509 -6.61 -11.45 -17.62
C ILE A 509 -5.40 -12.31 -17.24
N PHE A 510 -5.66 -13.46 -16.63
CA PHE A 510 -4.66 -14.50 -16.41
C PHE A 510 -5.04 -15.73 -17.21
N TYR A 511 -4.04 -16.50 -17.64
CA TYR A 511 -4.26 -17.85 -18.16
C TYR A 511 -3.74 -18.89 -17.16
N PHE A 512 -4.37 -20.06 -17.16
CA PHE A 512 -3.93 -21.18 -16.34
C PHE A 512 -2.92 -22.05 -17.12
N ASN A 513 -1.72 -22.19 -16.59
CA ASN A 513 -0.69 -23.08 -17.10
C ASN A 513 -0.89 -24.48 -16.51
N GLU A 514 -1.46 -25.38 -17.31
CA GLU A 514 -1.75 -26.75 -16.89
C GLU A 514 -0.51 -27.60 -16.57
N ASN A 515 0.69 -27.17 -16.99
CA ASN A 515 1.92 -27.95 -16.75
C ASN A 515 2.39 -27.86 -15.30
N ASP A 516 2.21 -26.71 -14.66
CA ASP A 516 2.67 -26.44 -13.29
C ASP A 516 1.54 -25.98 -12.34
N GLY A 517 0.32 -25.81 -12.86
CA GLY A 517 -0.86 -25.45 -12.08
C GLY A 517 -0.89 -23.99 -11.64
N THR A 518 -0.20 -23.10 -12.35
CA THR A 518 -0.10 -21.68 -11.98
C THR A 518 -0.94 -20.77 -12.89
N TRP A 519 -1.36 -19.62 -12.35
CA TRP A 519 -2.01 -18.55 -13.13
C TRP A 519 -0.97 -17.51 -13.54
N GLU A 520 -0.90 -17.23 -14.84
CA GLU A 520 0.07 -16.30 -15.42
C GLU A 520 -0.66 -15.06 -15.96
N CYS A 521 -0.22 -13.88 -15.52
CA CYS A 521 -0.80 -12.59 -15.94
C CYS A 521 -0.53 -12.32 -17.42
N GLN A 522 -1.52 -11.78 -18.13
CA GLN A 522 -1.40 -11.34 -19.51
C GLN A 522 -1.39 -9.81 -19.57
N ASP A 523 -0.64 -9.26 -20.54
CA ASP A 523 -0.70 -7.83 -20.85
C ASP A 523 -2.14 -7.46 -21.23
N SER A 524 -2.78 -6.66 -20.37
CA SER A 524 -4.22 -6.47 -20.32
C SER A 524 -4.57 -4.99 -20.42
N GLN A 525 -5.54 -4.66 -21.27
CA GLN A 525 -6.11 -3.32 -21.35
C GLN A 525 -7.49 -3.30 -20.71
N VAL A 526 -7.65 -2.49 -19.67
CA VAL A 526 -8.89 -2.35 -18.91
C VAL A 526 -9.63 -1.11 -19.37
N GLY A 527 -10.92 -1.27 -19.69
CA GLY A 527 -11.77 -0.13 -19.99
C GLY A 527 -13.16 -0.55 -20.45
N ASN A 528 -14.12 0.38 -20.34
CA ASN A 528 -15.49 0.18 -20.83
C ASN A 528 -16.19 -1.09 -20.29
N GLY A 529 -15.88 -1.53 -19.06
CA GLY A 529 -16.50 -2.71 -18.43
C GLY A 529 -15.94 -4.06 -18.91
N VAL A 530 -14.84 -4.05 -19.68
CA VAL A 530 -14.15 -5.26 -20.16
C VAL A 530 -12.64 -5.18 -19.97
N VAL A 531 -11.99 -6.34 -20.00
CA VAL A 531 -10.54 -6.48 -20.08
C VAL A 531 -10.19 -7.15 -21.41
N ASP A 532 -9.27 -6.56 -22.16
CA ASP A 532 -8.75 -7.10 -23.42
C ASP A 532 -7.32 -7.62 -23.25
N ALA A 533 -6.99 -8.78 -23.80
CA ALA A 533 -5.63 -9.31 -23.86
C ALA A 533 -5.34 -9.97 -25.22
N THR A 534 -4.12 -9.81 -25.72
CA THR A 534 -3.65 -10.57 -26.91
C THR A 534 -2.95 -11.83 -26.46
N VAL A 535 -3.47 -12.99 -26.86
CA VAL A 535 -2.97 -14.31 -26.45
C VAL A 535 -2.50 -15.13 -27.64
N TYR A 536 -1.49 -15.98 -27.45
CA TYR A 536 -0.85 -16.77 -28.50
C TYR A 536 -1.17 -18.27 -28.42
N HIS A 537 -2.14 -18.63 -27.57
CA HIS A 537 -2.72 -19.96 -27.44
C HIS A 537 -4.12 -19.82 -26.84
N LEU A 538 -4.90 -20.91 -26.85
CA LEU A 538 -6.17 -20.99 -26.13
C LEU A 538 -6.01 -21.97 -24.95
N SER A 539 -6.56 -21.61 -23.79
CA SER A 539 -6.50 -22.34 -22.52
C SER A 539 -7.69 -21.88 -21.65
N ILE A 540 -7.59 -22.11 -20.35
CA ILE A 540 -8.43 -21.47 -19.33
C ILE A 540 -7.93 -20.05 -19.08
N PHE A 541 -8.84 -19.08 -19.17
CA PHE A 541 -8.58 -17.67 -18.89
C PHE A 541 -9.54 -17.15 -17.82
N GLY A 542 -9.07 -16.28 -16.95
CA GLY A 542 -9.88 -15.64 -15.92
C GLY A 542 -9.51 -14.19 -15.70
N VAL A 543 -10.51 -13.36 -15.39
CA VAL A 543 -10.26 -12.00 -14.92
C VAL A 543 -10.15 -12.02 -13.40
N PHE A 544 -8.97 -11.66 -12.89
CA PHE A 544 -8.69 -11.64 -11.46
C PHE A 544 -8.21 -10.26 -11.01
N GLU A 545 -8.62 -9.90 -9.80
CA GLU A 545 -7.92 -8.94 -8.97
C GLU A 545 -6.66 -9.63 -8.46
N ALA A 546 -5.52 -9.15 -8.91
CA ALA A 546 -4.27 -9.36 -8.21
C ALA A 546 -3.96 -8.07 -7.47
N ASP A 547 -3.36 -8.12 -6.29
CA ASP A 547 -2.61 -6.95 -5.86
C ASP A 547 -1.60 -6.68 -6.98
N LEU A 548 -1.87 -5.66 -7.80
CA LEU A 548 -1.05 -5.27 -8.95
C LEU A 548 0.37 -5.40 -8.47
N VAL A 549 1.11 -6.33 -9.06
CA VAL A 549 2.53 -6.25 -8.89
C VAL A 549 2.95 -5.12 -9.81
N ALA A 550 2.99 -3.92 -9.24
CA ALA A 550 3.32 -2.69 -9.92
C ALA A 550 4.52 -2.99 -10.81
N MET A 551 4.40 -2.88 -12.13
CA MET A 551 5.57 -3.11 -12.98
C MET A 551 6.43 -1.86 -12.87
N GLY A 552 7.68 -2.04 -12.50
CA GLY A 552 8.63 -0.96 -12.33
C GLY A 552 9.71 -0.96 -13.41
N LYS A 553 10.62 -0.01 -13.24
CA LYS A 553 11.84 0.17 -13.99
C LYS A 553 13.02 0.04 -13.02
N ILE A 554 14.17 -0.40 -13.51
CA ILE A 554 15.45 -0.22 -12.84
C ILE A 554 16.37 0.51 -13.81
N GLU A 555 16.88 1.68 -13.41
CA GLU A 555 17.82 2.48 -14.20
C GLU A 555 19.01 2.93 -13.35
N GLY A 556 20.21 2.85 -13.91
CA GLY A 556 21.43 3.25 -13.21
C GLY A 556 22.67 3.28 -14.11
N THR A 557 23.82 3.51 -13.48
CA THR A 557 25.13 3.54 -14.14
C THR A 557 26.10 2.60 -13.42
N ILE A 558 26.88 1.84 -14.20
CA ILE A 558 28.00 1.05 -13.69
C ILE A 558 29.32 1.78 -13.91
N THR A 559 30.04 2.07 -12.83
CA THR A 559 31.31 2.80 -12.87
C THR A 559 32.50 1.93 -12.51
N ASN A 560 33.68 2.31 -12.99
CA ASN A 560 34.94 1.69 -12.63
C ASN A 560 35.43 2.26 -11.30
N ALA A 561 35.69 1.39 -10.32
CA ALA A 561 36.17 1.78 -9.00
C ALA A 561 37.50 2.58 -9.03
N ILE A 562 38.32 2.43 -10.08
CA ILE A 562 39.65 3.05 -10.14
C ILE A 562 39.62 4.50 -10.62
N ASN A 563 38.67 4.88 -11.46
CA ASN A 563 38.68 6.21 -12.10
C ASN A 563 37.31 6.88 -12.16
N GLY A 564 36.26 6.25 -11.63
CA GLY A 564 34.90 6.77 -11.64
C GLY A 564 34.24 6.78 -13.02
N GLU A 565 34.92 6.35 -14.08
CA GLU A 565 34.38 6.37 -15.44
C GLU A 565 33.35 5.25 -15.62
N GLY A 566 32.27 5.54 -16.34
CA GLY A 566 31.25 4.55 -16.67
C GLY A 566 31.76 3.48 -17.64
N VAL A 567 31.47 2.22 -17.35
CA VAL A 567 32.00 1.07 -18.09
C VAL A 567 30.94 0.48 -19.02
N SER A 568 31.16 0.57 -20.33
CA SER A 568 30.28 -0.02 -21.35
C SER A 568 30.58 -1.49 -21.62
N GLY A 569 29.58 -2.26 -22.03
CA GLY A 569 29.73 -3.65 -22.49
C GLY A 569 29.75 -4.70 -21.39
N LEU A 570 29.37 -4.33 -20.16
CA LEU A 570 29.17 -5.28 -19.05
C LEU A 570 27.78 -5.91 -19.18
N THR A 571 27.64 -7.17 -18.76
CA THR A 571 26.35 -7.86 -18.63
C THR A 571 25.84 -7.72 -17.21
N ILE A 572 24.54 -7.44 -17.04
CA ILE A 572 23.88 -7.38 -15.73
C ILE A 572 22.73 -8.39 -15.70
N ASN A 573 22.78 -9.37 -14.81
CA ASN A 573 21.69 -10.31 -14.56
C ASN A 573 20.94 -9.90 -13.29
N PHE A 574 19.63 -9.65 -13.40
CA PHE A 574 18.79 -9.32 -12.24
C PHE A 574 18.09 -10.56 -11.69
N ARG A 575 18.20 -10.76 -10.38
CA ARG A 575 17.51 -11.81 -9.61
C ARG A 575 16.61 -11.17 -8.56
N LYS A 576 15.45 -11.75 -8.32
CA LYS A 576 14.49 -11.22 -7.34
C LYS A 576 15.00 -11.42 -5.91
N GLY A 577 14.88 -10.41 -5.06
CA GLY A 577 15.33 -10.39 -3.67
C GLY A 577 16.66 -9.64 -3.46
N ILE A 578 16.87 -9.11 -2.25
CA ILE A 578 18.12 -8.48 -1.82
C ILE A 578 19.16 -9.58 -1.53
N ASP A 579 20.38 -9.38 -2.01
CA ASP A 579 21.53 -10.30 -1.90
C ASP A 579 21.27 -11.71 -2.46
N ASN A 580 20.32 -11.85 -3.37
CA ASN A 580 20.04 -13.13 -4.02
C ASN A 580 21.01 -13.39 -5.17
N LYS A 581 21.96 -14.31 -4.97
CA LYS A 581 23.02 -14.66 -5.92
C LYS A 581 22.78 -15.96 -6.69
N GLU A 582 21.68 -16.68 -6.40
CA GLU A 582 21.38 -17.98 -6.98
C GLU A 582 19.95 -18.04 -7.56
N GLY A 583 19.60 -19.13 -8.26
CA GLY A 583 18.24 -19.36 -8.77
C GLY A 583 17.98 -18.85 -10.20
N ALA A 584 16.74 -18.47 -10.50
CA ALA A 584 16.33 -17.99 -11.82
C ALA A 584 16.73 -16.52 -12.04
N ILE A 585 17.12 -16.18 -13.28
CA ILE A 585 17.36 -14.80 -13.70
C ILE A 585 16.02 -14.24 -14.19
N VAL A 586 15.62 -13.09 -13.67
CA VAL A 586 14.35 -12.42 -14.03
C VAL A 586 14.52 -11.67 -15.35
N ILE A 587 15.60 -10.90 -15.48
CA ILE A 587 15.93 -10.17 -16.70
C ILE A 587 17.45 -9.96 -16.79
N THR A 588 17.97 -9.91 -18.02
CA THR A 588 19.38 -9.58 -18.30
C THR A 588 19.45 -8.33 -19.16
N THR A 589 20.41 -7.45 -18.88
CA THR A 589 20.71 -6.26 -19.71
C THR A 589 22.22 -6.08 -19.87
N SER A 590 22.64 -5.06 -20.61
CA SER A 590 24.05 -4.70 -20.78
C SER A 590 24.26 -3.19 -20.67
N THR A 591 25.42 -2.78 -20.16
CA THR A 591 25.76 -1.36 -20.03
C THR A 591 26.09 -0.72 -21.38
N GLY A 592 25.49 0.43 -21.66
CA GLY A 592 25.71 1.26 -22.85
C GLY A 592 26.86 2.26 -22.68
N ALA A 593 26.88 3.28 -23.52
CA ALA A 593 27.89 4.35 -23.45
C ALA A 593 27.83 5.06 -22.10
N GLY A 594 29.00 5.31 -21.48
CA GLY A 594 29.07 5.94 -20.16
C GLY A 594 28.57 5.06 -19.02
N GLY A 595 28.44 3.74 -19.21
CA GLY A 595 28.07 2.78 -18.16
C GLY A 595 26.58 2.69 -17.84
N HIS A 596 25.72 3.45 -18.53
CA HIS A 596 24.29 3.49 -18.30
C HIS A 596 23.59 2.18 -18.67
N TYR A 597 22.57 1.79 -17.90
CA TYR A 597 21.69 0.67 -18.22
C TYR A 597 20.24 0.98 -17.78
N SER A 598 19.28 0.33 -18.42
CA SER A 598 17.86 0.44 -18.09
C SER A 598 17.13 -0.88 -18.39
N VAL A 599 16.23 -1.27 -17.51
CA VAL A 599 15.27 -2.38 -17.69
C VAL A 599 13.89 -1.94 -17.22
N GLU A 600 12.83 -2.38 -17.90
CA GLU A 600 11.43 -2.01 -17.63
C GLU A 600 10.51 -3.24 -17.78
N GLY A 601 9.27 -3.13 -17.31
CA GLY A 601 8.30 -4.23 -17.39
C GLY A 601 8.61 -5.39 -16.44
N ILE A 602 9.31 -5.10 -15.34
CA ILE A 602 9.66 -6.06 -14.30
C ILE A 602 8.88 -5.77 -13.02
N GLU A 603 8.53 -6.82 -12.30
CA GLU A 603 7.76 -6.75 -11.04
C GLU A 603 8.41 -5.78 -10.04
N ALA A 604 7.66 -4.84 -9.44
CA ALA A 604 8.18 -3.94 -8.42
C ALA A 604 8.62 -4.72 -7.18
N GLY A 605 9.68 -4.23 -6.56
CA GLY A 605 10.31 -4.89 -5.43
C GLY A 605 11.83 -4.82 -5.50
N ASN A 606 12.48 -5.56 -4.62
CA ASN A 606 13.92 -5.53 -4.50
C ASN A 606 14.58 -6.63 -5.34
N TYR A 607 15.71 -6.29 -5.96
CA TYR A 607 16.50 -7.15 -6.82
C TYR A 607 17.98 -7.10 -6.46
N THR A 608 18.70 -8.11 -6.93
CA THR A 608 20.16 -8.14 -6.94
C THR A 608 20.64 -8.19 -8.38
N GLY A 609 21.44 -7.20 -8.79
CA GLY A 609 22.10 -7.15 -10.08
C GLY A 609 23.49 -7.78 -10.00
N GLU A 610 23.74 -8.84 -10.76
CA GLU A 610 25.04 -9.48 -10.96
C GLU A 610 25.72 -8.91 -12.19
N ILE A 611 26.88 -8.27 -12.01
CA ILE A 611 27.65 -7.61 -13.08
C ILE A 611 28.80 -8.50 -13.52
N ILE A 612 28.87 -8.81 -14.82
CA ILE A 612 29.89 -9.68 -15.42
C ILE A 612 30.52 -8.97 -16.63
N GLY A 613 31.85 -8.95 -16.70
CA GLY A 613 32.58 -8.42 -17.85
C GLY A 613 34.05 -8.82 -17.87
N GLU A 614 34.63 -8.88 -19.07
CA GLU A 614 36.05 -9.21 -19.25
C GLU A 614 36.95 -8.13 -18.63
N GLY A 615 37.96 -8.55 -17.86
CA GLY A 615 38.91 -7.64 -17.19
C GLY A 615 38.41 -7.08 -15.86
N TYR A 616 37.21 -7.44 -15.41
CA TYR A 616 36.62 -7.04 -14.13
C TYR A 616 36.28 -8.25 -13.27
N ILE A 617 36.34 -8.08 -11.96
CA ILE A 617 35.84 -9.06 -10.99
C ILE A 617 34.31 -9.03 -11.03
N THR A 618 33.65 -10.19 -10.98
CA THR A 618 32.18 -10.27 -10.90
C THR A 618 31.70 -9.57 -9.62
N SER A 619 30.82 -8.59 -9.79
CA SER A 619 30.30 -7.75 -8.70
C SER A 619 28.78 -7.93 -8.57
N TYR A 620 28.24 -7.59 -7.41
CA TYR A 620 26.81 -7.59 -7.15
C TYR A 620 26.38 -6.26 -6.54
N PHE A 621 25.18 -5.78 -6.87
CA PHE A 621 24.57 -4.60 -6.24
C PHE A 621 23.07 -4.82 -6.01
N SER A 622 22.50 -4.15 -5.01
CA SER A 622 21.06 -4.16 -4.76
C SER A 622 20.38 -3.10 -5.62
N ALA A 623 19.22 -3.43 -6.17
CA ALA A 623 18.42 -2.53 -6.98
C ALA A 623 16.96 -2.57 -6.53
N GLU A 624 16.35 -1.39 -6.41
CA GLU A 624 14.91 -1.26 -6.19
C GLU A 624 14.21 -1.07 -7.53
N CYS A 625 13.17 -1.85 -7.77
CA CYS A 625 12.31 -1.73 -8.93
C CYS A 625 11.01 -0.98 -8.57
N SER A 626 10.79 0.16 -9.20
CA SER A 626 9.58 1.00 -9.06
C SER A 626 9.41 1.89 -10.31
N GLU A 627 8.29 2.60 -10.46
CA GLU A 627 8.07 3.52 -11.59
C GLU A 627 9.10 4.66 -11.69
N ASN A 628 9.77 5.02 -10.58
CA ASN A 628 10.71 6.14 -10.49
C ASN A 628 12.11 5.71 -10.01
N SER A 629 12.44 4.42 -10.10
CA SER A 629 13.73 3.89 -9.64
C SER A 629 14.87 4.28 -10.59
N ASN A 630 15.34 5.51 -10.40
CA ASN A 630 16.53 6.06 -11.03
C ASN A 630 17.74 5.86 -10.10
N ASN A 631 18.96 5.98 -10.62
CA ASN A 631 20.22 5.93 -9.85
C ASN A 631 20.50 4.61 -9.11
N GLN A 632 20.07 3.47 -9.66
CA GLN A 632 20.42 2.13 -9.17
C GLN A 632 21.85 1.77 -9.58
N ASN A 633 22.82 2.51 -9.05
CA ASN A 633 24.21 2.44 -9.52
C ASN A 633 24.95 1.23 -8.95
N GLY A 634 25.94 0.76 -9.70
CA GLY A 634 26.85 -0.29 -9.27
C GLY A 634 28.29 0.05 -9.64
N THR A 635 29.24 -0.65 -9.03
CA THR A 635 30.66 -0.42 -9.29
C THR A 635 31.35 -1.73 -9.62
N VAL A 636 32.23 -1.70 -10.60
CA VAL A 636 33.09 -2.84 -10.97
C VAL A 636 34.55 -2.54 -10.67
N MET A 637 35.26 -3.59 -10.28
CA MET A 637 36.66 -3.53 -9.95
C MET A 637 37.48 -4.27 -11.03
N PRO A 638 38.44 -3.62 -11.69
CA PRO A 638 39.38 -4.31 -12.57
C PRO A 638 40.15 -5.42 -11.84
N ILE A 639 40.46 -6.50 -12.54
CA ILE A 639 41.28 -7.60 -11.98
C ILE A 639 42.66 -7.05 -11.59
N LEU A 640 43.09 -7.26 -10.33
CA LEU A 640 44.34 -6.74 -9.80
C LEU A 640 45.56 -7.56 -10.24
N THR A 641 46.74 -6.94 -10.18
CA THR A 641 48.02 -7.64 -10.29
C THR A 641 48.24 -8.51 -9.03
N GLU A 642 48.82 -9.70 -9.19
CA GLU A 642 49.05 -10.64 -8.09
C GLU A 642 49.87 -10.00 -6.95
N GLY A 643 49.30 -9.96 -5.73
CA GLY A 643 49.93 -9.43 -4.51
C GLY A 643 49.46 -8.04 -4.06
N GLU A 644 48.63 -7.33 -4.82
CA GLU A 644 48.06 -6.04 -4.41
C GLU A 644 46.77 -6.23 -3.58
N THR A 645 46.59 -5.40 -2.54
CA THR A 645 45.34 -5.31 -1.78
C THR A 645 44.68 -3.97 -2.07
N LYS A 646 43.42 -3.97 -2.46
CA LYS A 646 42.65 -2.75 -2.73
C LYS A 646 41.45 -2.64 -1.81
N ILE A 647 41.22 -1.44 -1.30
CA ILE A 647 40.15 -1.12 -0.37
C ILE A 647 39.29 -0.05 -1.04
N VAL A 648 38.00 -0.34 -1.22
CA VAL A 648 37.04 0.53 -1.89
C VAL A 648 35.99 0.96 -0.87
N LEU A 649 35.84 2.27 -0.68
CA LEU A 649 34.82 2.90 0.15
C LEU A 649 33.76 3.55 -0.75
N THR A 650 32.49 3.21 -0.55
CA THR A 650 31.34 3.86 -1.20
C THR A 650 30.34 4.29 -0.15
N TRP A 651 29.55 5.34 -0.39
CA TRP A 651 28.49 5.79 0.52
C TRP A 651 27.26 6.32 -0.22
N GLY A 652 26.29 6.86 0.50
CA GLY A 652 25.07 7.45 -0.05
C GLY A 652 25.22 8.93 -0.43
N GLU A 653 24.09 9.59 -0.65
CA GLU A 653 24.02 11.03 -0.99
C GLU A 653 24.53 11.92 0.15
N GLU A 654 24.23 11.53 1.40
CA GLU A 654 24.58 12.25 2.62
C GLU A 654 25.33 11.30 3.57
N PRO A 655 26.47 11.69 4.16
CA PRO A 655 27.10 13.00 4.05
C PRO A 655 27.82 13.19 2.71
N SER A 656 28.03 14.45 2.33
CA SER A 656 28.64 14.81 1.05
C SER A 656 30.08 14.31 0.89
N ASP A 657 30.82 14.10 1.98
CA ASP A 657 32.23 13.72 1.93
C ASP A 657 32.65 12.78 3.08
N LEU A 658 33.14 11.59 2.72
CA LEU A 658 33.75 10.62 3.63
C LEU A 658 35.19 10.34 3.21
N ASP A 659 36.12 10.55 4.13
CA ASP A 659 37.55 10.37 3.90
C ASP A 659 38.03 8.98 4.35
N SER A 660 38.82 8.34 3.51
CA SER A 660 39.55 7.12 3.82
C SER A 660 40.88 7.39 4.53
N HIS A 661 41.11 6.66 5.63
CA HIS A 661 42.31 6.75 6.44
C HIS A 661 42.96 5.37 6.57
N LEU A 662 44.22 5.25 6.13
CA LEU A 662 45.01 4.02 6.27
C LEU A 662 46.29 4.29 7.05
N THR A 663 46.52 3.53 8.13
CA THR A 663 47.82 3.51 8.81
C THR A 663 48.49 2.16 8.66
N GLY A 664 49.83 2.13 8.60
CA GLY A 664 50.58 0.89 8.45
C GLY A 664 52.04 1.00 8.86
N PRO A 665 52.77 -0.13 8.95
CA PRO A 665 54.17 -0.16 9.38
C PRO A 665 55.12 0.45 8.33
N ARG A 666 56.24 1.00 8.81
CA ARG A 666 57.41 1.41 8.00
C ARG A 666 58.63 0.55 8.34
N SER A 667 59.55 0.46 7.38
CA SER A 667 60.81 -0.29 7.51
C SER A 667 61.74 0.24 8.61
N ASP A 668 61.58 1.50 9.01
CA ASP A 668 62.34 2.15 10.08
C ASP A 668 61.78 1.89 11.50
N GLY A 669 60.70 1.11 11.60
CA GLY A 669 60.01 0.80 12.86
C GLY A 669 58.94 1.82 13.25
N GLY A 670 58.72 2.87 12.46
CA GLY A 670 57.61 3.81 12.62
C GLY A 670 56.31 3.35 11.95
N ARG A 671 55.28 4.20 12.00
CA ARG A 671 54.02 4.03 11.24
C ARG A 671 53.83 5.15 10.23
N PHE A 672 53.18 4.86 9.12
CA PHE A 672 52.68 5.85 8.17
C PHE A 672 51.18 6.07 8.36
N HIS A 673 50.68 7.20 7.83
CA HIS A 673 49.26 7.51 7.73
C HIS A 673 48.98 8.13 6.36
N ILE A 674 48.05 7.51 5.63
CA ILE A 674 47.52 7.93 4.34
C ILE A 674 46.10 8.45 4.53
N TYR A 675 45.83 9.63 4.01
CA TYR A 675 44.53 10.32 3.99
C TYR A 675 44.59 11.46 2.95
N TYR A 676 43.51 12.23 2.73
CA TYR A 676 43.44 13.29 1.71
C TYR A 676 44.65 14.26 1.72
N GLY A 677 45.17 14.60 2.92
CA GLY A 677 46.29 15.52 3.10
C GLY A 677 47.67 14.88 2.87
N ASN A 678 47.76 13.54 2.88
CA ASN A 678 48.98 12.79 2.65
C ASN A 678 48.67 11.48 1.89
N LYS A 679 48.53 11.57 0.57
CA LYS A 679 47.95 10.52 -0.27
C LYS A 679 48.85 9.32 -0.57
N SER A 680 50.12 9.32 -0.19
CA SER A 680 51.02 8.19 -0.47
C SER A 680 52.07 8.01 0.60
N ASN A 681 52.51 6.77 0.79
CA ASN A 681 53.67 6.46 1.61
C ASN A 681 54.77 5.82 0.76
N LEU A 682 55.90 6.53 0.65
CA LEU A 682 57.14 6.02 0.08
C LEU A 682 57.99 5.41 1.20
N ASP A 683 58.47 4.18 1.00
CA ASP A 683 59.43 3.53 1.88
C ASP A 683 60.53 2.87 1.03
N ASN A 684 61.79 3.24 1.29
CA ASN A 684 62.96 2.90 0.48
C ASN A 684 62.79 3.19 -1.03
N ASP A 685 62.29 4.38 -1.38
CA ASP A 685 62.03 4.84 -2.75
C ASP A 685 60.96 4.04 -3.54
N GLU A 686 60.16 3.21 -2.86
CA GLU A 686 59.04 2.45 -3.44
C GLU A 686 57.71 2.84 -2.78
N ILE A 687 56.66 3.07 -3.56
CA ILE A 687 55.31 3.36 -3.03
C ILE A 687 54.73 2.07 -2.44
N LYS A 688 54.46 2.07 -1.13
CA LYS A 688 53.92 0.89 -0.42
C LYS A 688 52.41 0.91 -0.31
N ALA A 689 51.84 2.09 -0.13
CA ALA A 689 50.41 2.30 -0.14
C ALA A 689 50.10 3.72 -0.61
N GLU A 690 48.92 3.89 -1.20
CA GLU A 690 48.43 5.19 -1.66
C GLU A 690 46.90 5.25 -1.70
N LEU A 691 46.38 6.47 -1.64
CA LEU A 691 45.00 6.84 -1.93
C LEU A 691 44.90 7.13 -3.44
N ASP A 692 44.34 6.19 -4.20
CA ASP A 692 44.26 6.23 -5.66
C ASP A 692 43.21 7.23 -6.16
N VAL A 693 42.04 7.24 -5.49
CA VAL A 693 40.89 8.10 -5.79
C VAL A 693 40.42 8.72 -4.50
N ASP A 694 40.40 10.04 -4.50
CA ASP A 694 39.94 10.91 -3.41
C ASP A 694 38.72 11.65 -3.98
N ASN A 695 37.52 11.24 -3.55
CA ASN A 695 36.28 11.80 -4.07
C ASN A 695 35.67 12.72 -3.02
N MET A 696 35.64 14.02 -3.31
CA MET A 696 35.17 15.07 -2.40
C MET A 696 33.65 15.33 -2.46
N GLU A 697 32.91 14.60 -3.30
CA GLU A 697 31.46 14.76 -3.48
C GLU A 697 30.76 13.40 -3.44
N SER A 698 29.53 13.38 -2.92
CA SER A 698 28.71 12.23 -2.52
C SER A 698 28.84 10.94 -3.35
N PHE A 699 28.44 9.81 -2.76
CA PHE A 699 28.39 8.47 -3.36
C PHE A 699 29.71 7.71 -3.52
N GLY A 700 30.87 8.36 -3.33
CA GLY A 700 32.17 7.72 -3.58
C GLY A 700 32.33 7.27 -5.05
N PRO A 701 33.24 6.33 -5.39
CA PRO A 701 34.11 5.61 -4.48
C PRO A 701 35.38 6.39 -4.10
N GLU A 702 35.84 6.23 -2.86
CA GLU A 702 37.24 6.42 -2.50
C GLU A 702 37.99 5.09 -2.56
N THR A 703 39.21 5.09 -3.09
CA THR A 703 39.97 3.84 -3.28
C THR A 703 41.39 3.97 -2.74
N THR A 704 41.77 3.07 -1.82
CA THR A 704 43.12 2.96 -1.27
C THR A 704 43.77 1.64 -1.72
N THR A 705 44.99 1.69 -2.26
CA THR A 705 45.77 0.51 -2.62
C THR A 705 46.96 0.32 -1.69
N ILE A 706 47.11 -0.89 -1.15
CA ILE A 706 48.35 -1.39 -0.57
C ILE A 706 49.06 -2.19 -1.67
N ARG A 707 50.07 -1.58 -2.29
CA ARG A 707 50.84 -2.19 -3.38
C ARG A 707 51.69 -3.35 -2.90
N LYS A 708 52.25 -3.22 -1.69
CA LYS A 708 53.10 -4.24 -1.08
C LYS A 708 53.10 -4.13 0.43
N GLN A 709 52.70 -5.21 1.10
CA GLN A 709 52.70 -5.26 2.57
C GLN A 709 54.13 -5.36 3.13
N ILE A 710 54.35 -4.67 4.25
CA ILE A 710 55.46 -4.84 5.17
C ILE A 710 54.89 -5.55 6.41
N ASP A 711 55.62 -6.51 6.97
CA ASP A 711 55.19 -7.24 8.17
C ASP A 711 54.76 -6.28 9.29
N GLY A 712 53.50 -6.39 9.71
CA GLY A 712 52.88 -5.55 10.73
C GLY A 712 51.39 -5.35 10.46
N VAL A 713 50.76 -4.49 11.24
CA VAL A 713 49.31 -4.26 11.20
C VAL A 713 48.97 -2.99 10.45
N TYR A 714 48.21 -3.14 9.37
CA TYR A 714 47.53 -2.08 8.64
C TYR A 714 46.15 -1.85 9.25
N ARG A 715 45.76 -0.61 9.53
CA ARG A 715 44.43 -0.27 10.08
C ARG A 715 43.73 0.69 9.13
N TYR A 716 42.51 0.36 8.75
CA TYR A 716 41.68 1.18 7.86
C TYR A 716 40.48 1.76 8.63
N SER A 717 40.29 3.06 8.48
CA SER A 717 39.23 3.84 9.11
C SER A 717 38.60 4.81 8.11
N VAL A 718 37.36 5.21 8.36
CA VAL A 718 36.60 6.19 7.58
C VAL A 718 36.27 7.38 8.48
N HIS A 719 36.50 8.59 7.99
CA HIS A 719 36.23 9.83 8.71
C HIS A 719 35.08 10.60 8.07
N HIS A 720 34.14 11.07 8.88
CA HIS A 720 33.12 12.01 8.43
C HIS A 720 33.72 13.41 8.28
N TYR A 721 34.16 13.75 7.07
CA TYR A 721 34.91 14.98 6.84
C TYR A 721 34.01 16.20 6.67
N SER A 722 32.99 16.12 5.81
CA SER A 722 32.04 17.22 5.60
C SER A 722 30.69 16.75 5.03
N GLY A 723 29.65 17.57 5.22
CA GLY A 723 28.29 17.28 4.77
C GLY A 723 27.28 17.19 5.91
N ASP A 724 26.00 17.13 5.54
CA ASP A 724 24.92 16.91 6.49
C ASP A 724 24.74 15.40 6.75
N GLY A 725 24.24 15.02 7.92
CA GLY A 725 24.09 13.60 8.29
C GLY A 725 25.26 13.05 9.13
N SER A 726 25.32 11.73 9.26
CA SER A 726 26.26 11.02 10.13
C SER A 726 26.86 9.80 9.43
N LEU A 727 27.91 9.21 10.02
CA LEU A 727 28.44 7.92 9.56
C LEU A 727 27.34 6.85 9.54
N THR A 728 26.45 6.81 10.53
CA THR A 728 25.39 5.78 10.61
C THR A 728 24.31 5.96 9.56
N SER A 729 24.03 7.19 9.12
CA SER A 729 23.09 7.48 8.03
C SER A 729 23.73 7.40 6.64
N SER A 730 25.06 7.32 6.57
CA SER A 730 25.83 7.42 5.32
C SER A 730 25.61 6.29 4.33
N LYS A 731 25.07 5.15 4.78
CA LYS A 731 25.04 3.89 3.99
C LYS A 731 26.45 3.47 3.51
N ALA A 732 27.51 3.90 4.19
CA ALA A 732 28.87 3.60 3.80
C ALA A 732 29.17 2.10 3.84
N MET A 733 29.89 1.63 2.83
CA MET A 733 30.33 0.25 2.64
C MET A 733 31.80 0.25 2.26
N VAL A 734 32.57 -0.64 2.90
CA VAL A 734 33.99 -0.86 2.61
C VAL A 734 34.21 -2.29 2.13
N GLN A 735 34.83 -2.43 0.95
CA GLN A 735 35.14 -3.71 0.33
C GLN A 735 36.65 -3.88 0.17
N VAL A 736 37.17 -5.06 0.53
CA VAL A 736 38.59 -5.39 0.47
C VAL A 736 38.83 -6.48 -0.58
N TYR A 737 39.64 -6.18 -1.60
CA TYR A 737 39.99 -7.06 -2.70
C TYR A 737 41.47 -7.45 -2.63
N GLN A 738 41.78 -8.73 -2.89
CA GLN A 738 43.14 -9.22 -3.10
C GLN A 738 43.18 -10.07 -4.37
N GLY A 739 44.01 -9.66 -5.33
CA GLY A 739 44.05 -10.32 -6.66
C GLY A 739 42.70 -10.26 -7.38
N ASP A 740 42.13 -11.43 -7.68
CA ASP A 740 40.83 -11.59 -8.35
C ASP A 740 39.67 -11.89 -7.39
N ARG A 741 39.86 -11.75 -6.07
CA ARG A 741 38.86 -12.13 -5.05
C ARG A 741 38.48 -10.96 -4.14
N LEU A 742 37.18 -10.85 -3.85
CA LEU A 742 36.67 -10.07 -2.72
C LEU A 742 36.93 -10.85 -1.43
N MET A 743 37.74 -10.28 -0.54
CA MET A 743 38.16 -10.90 0.71
C MET A 743 37.20 -10.60 1.86
N ALA A 744 36.67 -9.37 1.93
CA ALA A 744 35.75 -8.94 2.97
C ALA A 744 34.90 -7.74 2.53
N SER A 745 33.72 -7.61 3.13
CA SER A 745 32.82 -6.46 2.99
C SER A 745 32.31 -6.03 4.36
N PHE A 746 32.32 -4.73 4.63
CA PHE A 746 31.90 -4.13 5.89
C PHE A 746 30.88 -3.03 5.63
N ASN A 747 29.75 -3.08 6.31
CA ASN A 747 28.77 -1.99 6.31
C ASN A 747 28.94 -1.15 7.56
N VAL A 748 28.76 0.17 7.41
CA VAL A 748 28.78 1.08 8.55
C VAL A 748 27.72 0.66 9.58
N PRO A 749 28.04 0.62 10.88
CA PRO A 749 27.05 0.32 11.91
C PRO A 749 25.89 1.32 11.87
N THR A 750 24.64 0.84 11.87
CA THR A 750 23.43 1.68 11.76
C THR A 750 22.59 1.70 13.04
N ASP A 751 22.97 0.92 14.05
CA ASP A 751 22.23 0.71 15.31
C ASP A 751 22.76 1.54 16.49
N ILE A 752 23.63 2.51 16.21
CA ILE A 752 24.22 3.42 17.21
C ILE A 752 23.33 4.67 17.35
N PRO A 753 22.82 5.00 18.56
CA PRO A 753 21.95 6.16 18.77
C PRO A 753 22.66 7.50 18.47
N ASP A 754 21.91 8.49 17.95
CA ASP A 754 22.43 9.83 17.56
C ASP A 754 23.19 10.59 18.67
N VAL A 755 23.06 10.17 19.92
CA VAL A 755 23.71 10.79 21.08
C VAL A 755 25.15 10.28 21.31
N GLN A 756 25.58 9.22 20.59
CA GLN A 756 26.93 8.62 20.64
C GLN A 756 27.73 8.80 19.33
N LEU A 757 27.37 9.77 18.49
CA LEU A 757 27.92 9.91 17.14
C LEU A 757 29.39 10.31 17.13
N GLY A 758 30.26 9.29 17.02
CA GLY A 758 31.65 9.45 16.64
C GLY A 758 31.82 9.95 15.20
N ASP A 759 32.92 10.66 14.94
CA ASP A 759 33.35 11.17 13.63
C ASP A 759 34.24 10.16 12.87
N TYR A 760 34.66 9.07 13.52
CA TYR A 760 35.48 8.01 12.91
C TYR A 760 34.82 6.63 12.98
N TRP A 761 34.88 5.88 11.89
CA TRP A 761 34.55 4.46 11.83
C TRP A 761 35.83 3.66 11.60
N THR A 762 36.29 2.91 12.61
CA THR A 762 37.40 1.95 12.42
C THR A 762 36.85 0.64 11.91
N VAL A 763 37.25 0.28 10.69
CA VAL A 763 36.61 -0.79 9.93
C VAL A 763 37.26 -2.14 10.22
N PHE A 764 38.56 -2.26 9.94
CA PHE A 764 39.32 -3.50 10.10
C PHE A 764 40.81 -3.27 10.30
N GLU A 765 41.48 -4.34 10.73
CA GLU A 765 42.94 -4.49 10.71
C GLU A 765 43.35 -5.62 9.77
N LEU A 766 44.45 -5.42 9.04
CA LEU A 766 45.03 -6.38 8.08
C LEU A 766 46.48 -6.69 8.47
N ALA A 767 46.78 -7.98 8.59
CA ALA A 767 48.14 -8.48 8.77
C ALA A 767 48.37 -9.71 7.87
N GLY A 768 49.14 -9.53 6.79
CA GLY A 768 49.27 -10.55 5.75
C GLY A 768 47.93 -10.74 5.03
N ASP A 769 47.40 -11.97 5.06
CA ASP A 769 46.10 -12.31 4.47
C ASP A 769 44.96 -12.33 5.51
N ILE A 770 45.27 -12.04 6.79
CA ILE A 770 44.30 -12.08 7.88
C ILE A 770 43.66 -10.70 8.03
N ILE A 771 42.36 -10.62 7.77
CA ILE A 771 41.52 -9.45 8.04
C ILE A 771 40.79 -9.67 9.38
N THR A 772 41.05 -8.79 10.35
CA THR A 772 40.36 -8.76 11.64
C THR A 772 39.32 -7.64 11.64
N PRO A 773 38.01 -7.95 11.70
CA PRO A 773 36.97 -6.93 11.77
C PRO A 773 37.01 -6.18 13.10
N ILE A 774 36.93 -4.84 13.05
CA ILE A 774 36.74 -3.98 14.23
C ILE A 774 35.31 -3.42 14.23
N ASN A 775 34.90 -2.88 13.08
CA ASN A 775 33.58 -2.33 12.78
C ASN A 775 32.95 -1.46 13.88
N LYS A 776 33.70 -0.47 14.38
CA LYS A 776 33.30 0.37 15.53
C LYS A 776 33.36 1.86 15.19
N ILE A 777 32.29 2.60 15.51
CA ILE A 777 32.26 4.07 15.43
C ILE A 777 32.76 4.65 16.76
N MET A 778 33.65 5.63 16.68
CA MET A 778 34.33 6.25 17.81
C MET A 778 34.48 7.75 17.56
N HIS A 779 34.46 8.54 18.63
CA HIS A 779 34.85 9.94 18.55
C HIS A 779 36.37 10.06 18.41
N SER A 780 36.83 11.16 17.83
CA SER A 780 38.25 11.53 17.74
C SER A 780 38.98 11.60 19.10
N PHE A 781 38.27 11.51 20.24
CA PHE A 781 38.82 11.52 21.60
C PHE A 781 38.05 10.62 22.58
N GLU A 782 38.75 9.91 23.47
CA GLU A 782 38.18 9.24 24.65
C GLU A 782 38.70 9.90 25.95
N GLY A 783 37.83 10.10 26.94
CA GLY A 783 38.15 10.79 28.19
C GLY A 783 38.67 9.85 29.26
N ILE A 784 39.94 10.00 29.66
CA ILE A 784 40.48 9.30 30.82
C ILE A 784 40.25 10.19 32.06
N GLU A 785 39.46 9.70 33.01
CA GLU A 785 39.31 10.32 34.33
C GLU A 785 40.59 10.07 35.15
N VAL A 786 41.39 11.12 35.41
CA VAL A 786 42.60 11.02 36.22
C VAL A 786 42.37 11.70 37.56
N ALA A 787 42.52 10.96 38.67
CA ALA A 787 42.48 11.54 40.00
C ALA A 787 43.56 12.64 40.12
N ALA A 788 43.21 13.78 40.74
CA ALA A 788 44.05 14.97 40.82
C ALA A 788 45.51 14.63 41.21
N PRO A 789 46.51 15.00 40.40
CA PRO A 789 47.89 14.87 40.83
C PRO A 789 48.09 15.76 42.06
N THR A 790 48.67 15.20 43.12
CA THR A 790 48.97 15.96 44.34
C THR A 790 50.04 17.06 44.14
N ASP A 791 50.68 17.13 42.97
CA ASP A 791 51.63 18.17 42.59
C ASP A 791 51.63 18.42 41.08
N VAL A 792 50.92 19.45 40.62
CA VAL A 792 51.09 20.01 39.27
C VAL A 792 51.92 21.29 39.37
N ARG A 793 53.14 21.29 38.83
CA ARG A 793 53.97 22.51 38.71
C ARG A 793 53.80 23.14 37.33
N VAL A 794 53.18 24.31 37.29
CA VAL A 794 53.09 25.15 36.08
C VAL A 794 54.35 26.02 35.97
N ILE A 795 55.09 25.91 34.87
CA ILE A 795 56.22 26.79 34.54
C ILE A 795 55.83 27.61 33.31
N SER A 796 55.74 28.93 33.46
CA SER A 796 55.56 29.85 32.33
C SER A 796 56.90 30.39 31.85
N THR A 797 57.10 30.47 30.52
CA THR A 797 58.21 31.21 29.91
C THR A 797 57.69 32.35 29.05
N TYR A 798 58.23 33.54 29.31
CA TYR A 798 57.82 34.84 28.80
C TYR A 798 58.42 35.14 27.42
N SER A 799 57.64 35.63 26.45
CA SER A 799 58.16 36.38 25.30
C SER A 799 57.28 37.60 25.02
N GLN A 800 57.94 38.77 24.97
CA GLN A 800 57.39 40.12 25.00
C GLN A 800 56.55 40.51 23.78
N GLY A 801 55.36 41.08 24.00
CA GLY A 801 54.74 41.98 23.02
C GLY A 801 53.21 42.07 22.96
N GLY A 802 52.57 42.65 23.97
CA GLY A 802 51.32 43.42 23.79
C GLY A 802 49.98 42.70 24.04
N VAL A 803 49.24 43.24 25.00
CA VAL A 803 47.92 42.84 25.55
C VAL A 803 47.99 41.72 26.60
N GLU A 804 47.85 42.15 27.85
CA GLU A 804 47.84 41.32 29.06
C GLU A 804 46.59 40.43 29.09
N ASN A 805 46.76 39.13 28.85
CA ASN A 805 45.91 38.09 29.43
C ASN A 805 46.79 37.23 30.34
N CYS A 806 47.12 37.77 31.52
CA CYS A 806 47.86 37.05 32.55
C CYS A 806 46.90 36.49 33.60
N ILE A 807 46.71 35.16 33.61
CA ILE A 807 46.23 34.47 34.82
C ILE A 807 47.43 34.36 35.76
N THR A 808 47.48 35.22 36.77
CA THR A 808 48.40 35.04 37.90
C THR A 808 47.65 34.26 38.97
N TRP A 809 48.00 32.98 39.19
CA TRP A 809 47.58 32.26 40.39
C TRP A 809 48.43 32.77 41.57
N LYS A 810 47.97 33.85 42.21
CA LYS A 810 48.65 34.44 43.35
C LYS A 810 47.95 34.01 44.63
N ASP A 811 48.63 33.14 45.38
CA ASP A 811 48.35 32.69 46.75
C ASP A 811 46.95 32.13 47.03
N SER A 812 46.89 30.84 47.38
CA SER A 812 45.78 30.16 48.07
C SER A 812 44.40 30.41 47.43
N VAL A 813 43.89 29.56 46.55
CA VAL A 813 42.96 28.48 46.94
C VAL A 813 42.98 27.40 45.82
N THR A 814 43.61 26.24 46.04
CA THR A 814 43.46 25.04 45.18
C THR A 814 42.21 24.22 45.51
N SER A 815 41.33 24.71 46.39
CA SER A 815 40.10 24.02 46.80
C SER A 815 38.84 24.40 46.01
N GLU A 816 38.97 25.07 44.86
CA GLU A 816 37.81 25.55 44.07
C GLU A 816 37.67 24.89 42.68
N VAL A 817 38.57 23.95 42.34
CA VAL A 817 38.43 23.07 41.17
C VAL A 817 38.32 21.63 41.66
N GLU A 818 37.20 20.97 41.35
CA GLU A 818 36.87 19.66 41.93
C GLU A 818 37.50 18.50 41.15
N LYS A 819 37.57 18.61 39.82
CA LYS A 819 38.12 17.59 38.91
C LYS A 819 38.75 18.19 37.65
N TYR A 820 39.67 17.45 37.05
CA TYR A 820 40.17 17.69 35.69
C TYR A 820 40.03 16.42 34.84
N TYR A 821 39.74 16.58 33.55
CA TYR A 821 39.75 15.50 32.56
C TYR A 821 40.87 15.74 31.55
N ILE A 822 41.60 14.68 31.21
CA ILE A 822 42.59 14.70 30.12
C ILE A 822 42.04 13.83 29.00
N LEU A 823 41.75 14.45 27.86
CA LEU A 823 41.28 13.77 26.65
C LEU A 823 42.48 13.42 25.78
N ARG A 824 42.61 12.14 25.39
CA ARG A 824 43.65 11.65 24.47
C ARG A 824 42.95 11.15 23.20
N SER A 825 43.50 11.48 22.02
CA SER A 825 43.00 10.90 20.77
C SER A 825 43.48 9.45 20.68
N GLU A 826 42.56 8.51 20.40
CA GLU A 826 42.90 7.13 20.08
C GLU A 826 43.15 6.90 18.58
N VAL A 827 42.85 7.92 17.76
CA VAL A 827 42.85 7.83 16.29
C VAL A 827 44.21 8.25 15.72
N ASP A 828 44.86 9.23 16.35
CA ASP A 828 46.24 9.62 16.04
C ASP A 828 47.17 9.21 17.19
N ASP A 829 48.11 8.30 16.94
CA ASP A 829 49.25 8.00 17.82
C ASP A 829 50.23 9.21 17.97
N LEU A 830 49.78 10.45 17.75
CA LEU A 830 50.56 11.68 17.80
C LEU A 830 50.30 12.45 19.11
N ASN A 831 51.38 12.88 19.77
CA ASN A 831 51.50 13.40 21.16
C ASN A 831 50.69 14.68 21.53
N TYR A 832 49.35 14.71 21.38
CA TYR A 832 48.51 15.85 21.79
C TYR A 832 47.42 15.45 22.82
N ALA A 833 47.10 16.36 23.77
CA ALA A 833 45.99 16.17 24.72
C ALA A 833 45.23 17.47 25.03
N TYR A 834 43.95 17.37 25.33
CA TYR A 834 43.10 18.48 25.78
C TYR A 834 42.80 18.36 27.28
N VAL A 835 42.86 19.48 28.01
CA VAL A 835 42.60 19.51 29.47
C VAL A 835 41.30 20.29 29.76
N ILE A 836 40.38 19.66 30.49
CA ILE A 836 39.10 20.24 30.95
C ILE A 836 39.15 20.39 32.47
N GLY A 837 38.78 21.55 33.02
CA GLY A 837 38.64 21.77 34.47
C GLY A 837 37.21 22.14 34.87
N VAL A 838 36.72 21.60 35.99
CA VAL A 838 35.37 21.83 36.55
C VAL A 838 35.43 22.76 37.76
N VAL A 839 34.75 23.91 37.69
CA VAL A 839 34.68 24.89 38.79
C VAL A 839 33.40 24.73 39.59
N LEU A 840 33.49 24.77 40.93
CA LEU A 840 32.35 24.57 41.83
C LEU A 840 31.25 25.66 41.67
N PRO A 841 29.97 25.30 41.90
CA PRO A 841 28.85 26.23 41.84
C PRO A 841 28.84 27.16 43.07
N GLY A 842 29.68 28.19 43.02
CA GLY A 842 29.81 29.18 44.09
C GLY A 842 30.58 30.46 43.72
N ILE A 843 31.28 30.48 42.59
CA ILE A 843 32.00 31.65 42.11
C ILE A 843 31.02 32.66 41.51
N GLN A 844 30.96 33.87 42.07
CA GLN A 844 29.99 34.90 41.67
C GLN A 844 30.51 35.87 40.59
N SER A 845 31.81 35.86 40.26
CA SER A 845 32.37 36.65 39.15
C SER A 845 33.71 36.11 38.64
N PHE A 846 33.95 36.32 37.35
CA PHE A 846 35.25 36.18 36.68
C PHE A 846 35.67 37.55 36.18
N THR A 847 36.92 37.96 36.36
CA THR A 847 37.35 39.37 36.19
C THR A 847 37.36 39.87 34.74
N ASP A 848 37.03 39.03 33.75
CA ASP A 848 37.03 39.39 32.32
C ASP A 848 35.64 39.35 31.64
N MET A 849 34.55 39.26 32.41
CA MET A 849 33.18 39.34 31.86
C MET A 849 32.28 40.30 32.65
N GLU A 850 31.74 41.32 31.98
CA GLU A 850 30.65 42.17 32.46
C GLU A 850 29.26 41.45 32.46
N SER A 851 29.21 40.12 32.63
CA SER A 851 27.92 39.41 32.73
C SER A 851 27.88 38.48 33.95
N SER A 852 26.79 38.59 34.71
CA SER A 852 26.54 37.82 35.93
C SER A 852 26.26 36.36 35.63
N LEU A 853 26.98 35.44 36.28
CA LEU A 853 26.73 33.99 36.23
C LEU A 853 25.40 33.64 36.90
N ILE A 854 24.74 32.59 36.43
CA ILE A 854 23.44 32.12 36.94
C ILE A 854 23.72 31.05 38.02
N PRO A 855 23.23 31.22 39.26
CA PRO A 855 23.42 30.23 40.32
C PRO A 855 22.81 28.86 39.96
N GLY A 856 23.55 27.77 40.19
CA GLY A 856 23.07 26.39 40.00
C GLY A 856 23.32 25.78 38.61
N LYS A 857 24.24 26.35 37.81
CA LYS A 857 24.68 25.82 36.51
C LYS A 857 26.17 25.45 36.58
N ASP A 858 26.56 24.37 35.91
CA ASP A 858 27.96 23.97 35.74
C ASP A 858 28.61 24.71 34.56
N TYR A 859 29.88 25.08 34.69
CA TYR A 859 30.65 25.82 33.69
C TYR A 859 31.93 25.06 33.33
N TYR A 860 32.19 24.89 32.03
CA TYR A 860 33.34 24.13 31.50
C TYR A 860 34.28 25.03 30.70
N TYR A 861 35.60 24.82 30.81
CA TYR A 861 36.61 25.53 30.03
C TYR A 861 37.51 24.56 29.25
N PHE A 862 37.90 24.95 28.03
CA PHE A 862 38.81 24.17 27.18
C PHE A 862 40.17 24.87 27.11
N VAL A 863 41.25 24.12 27.34
CA VAL A 863 42.61 24.64 27.06
C VAL A 863 43.44 23.61 26.31
N LYS A 864 44.02 24.04 25.18
CA LYS A 864 44.91 23.21 24.36
C LYS A 864 46.26 23.07 25.05
N ALA A 865 46.75 21.84 25.20
CA ALA A 865 48.02 21.55 25.83
C ALA A 865 48.91 20.61 25.00
N SER A 866 50.23 20.82 25.06
CA SER A 866 51.23 19.89 24.53
C SER A 866 51.75 19.02 25.67
N VAL A 867 51.79 17.70 25.46
CA VAL A 867 52.22 16.71 26.47
C VAL A 867 53.64 16.25 26.16
N TYR A 868 54.55 16.47 27.10
CA TYR A 868 55.92 15.93 27.09
C TYR A 868 56.05 14.86 28.18
N SER A 869 57.14 14.07 28.15
CA SER A 869 57.37 12.97 29.10
C SER A 869 57.36 13.38 30.58
N ASP A 870 57.55 14.66 30.86
CA ASP A 870 57.91 15.19 32.18
C ASP A 870 57.23 16.53 32.52
N TYR A 871 56.49 17.16 31.60
CA TYR A 871 55.67 18.37 31.87
C TYR A 871 54.59 18.64 30.81
N LEU A 872 53.66 19.57 31.12
CA LEU A 872 52.56 20.03 30.26
C LEU A 872 52.76 21.52 29.87
N SER A 873 52.52 21.89 28.60
CA SER A 873 52.57 23.28 28.11
C SER A 873 51.21 23.72 27.54
N ILE A 874 50.72 24.92 27.87
CA ILE A 874 49.33 25.35 27.62
C ILE A 874 49.29 26.65 26.77
N SER A 875 48.41 26.73 25.76
CA SER A 875 48.13 27.94 24.96
C SER A 875 46.62 28.18 24.81
N THR A 876 46.13 29.40 25.05
CA THR A 876 44.68 29.70 25.16
C THR A 876 44.04 30.25 23.87
N ASN A 877 42.89 29.69 23.46
CA ASN A 877 41.71 30.42 22.93
C ASN A 877 40.49 29.49 22.72
N SER A 878 39.29 30.00 23.06
CA SER A 878 37.88 29.60 22.70
C SER A 878 37.01 28.89 23.77
N PHE A 879 35.74 29.34 23.92
CA PHE A 879 34.72 28.93 24.93
C PHE A 879 33.29 28.80 24.33
N MET A 880 32.44 27.88 24.84
CA MET A 880 31.02 27.65 24.46
C MET A 880 30.15 27.17 25.67
N VAL A 881 28.82 27.39 25.64
CA VAL A 881 27.82 27.06 26.70
C VAL A 881 26.62 26.30 26.11
N THR A 882 26.02 25.30 26.82
CA THR A 882 24.55 24.96 26.88
C THR A 882 24.26 23.74 27.82
N THR A 883 23.01 23.23 27.88
CA THR A 883 22.15 22.94 29.07
C THR A 883 21.56 21.52 29.25
N GLU A 884 21.16 21.23 30.50
CA GLU A 884 20.04 20.36 31.01
C GLU A 884 20.14 18.82 30.93
N SER A 885 20.13 18.17 32.11
CA SER A 885 19.89 16.73 32.31
C SER A 885 18.74 16.53 33.30
N ASP A 886 17.64 15.89 32.88
CA ASP A 886 16.56 15.43 33.76
C ASP A 886 16.74 13.93 34.07
N SER A 887 16.57 13.57 35.35
CA SER A 887 16.84 12.25 35.91
C SER A 887 15.56 11.64 36.51
N SER A 888 14.99 10.61 35.88
CA SER A 888 14.41 9.43 36.57
C SER A 888 13.90 8.36 35.57
N ILE A 889 14.76 7.39 35.22
CA ILE A 889 14.36 6.19 34.47
C ILE A 889 13.78 5.16 35.47
N GLN A 890 12.55 4.71 35.25
CA GLN A 890 11.87 3.67 36.04
C GLN A 890 11.92 2.31 35.32
N PRO A 891 12.08 1.17 36.01
CA PRO A 891 12.16 -0.16 35.39
C PRO A 891 10.87 -0.55 34.66
N LYS A 892 10.99 -1.28 33.55
CA LYS A 892 9.87 -1.85 32.79
C LYS A 892 9.56 -3.27 33.27
N GLN A 893 8.30 -3.68 33.27
CA GLN A 893 7.87 -4.98 33.79
C GLN A 893 7.12 -5.82 32.75
N PHE A 894 7.32 -7.14 32.75
CA PHE A 894 6.70 -8.08 31.82
C PHE A 894 6.01 -9.25 32.53
N TYR A 895 4.92 -9.74 31.93
CA TYR A 895 4.27 -11.00 32.31
C TYR A 895 3.63 -11.68 31.08
N GLY A 896 3.42 -13.00 31.11
CA GLY A 896 2.73 -13.70 30.04
C GLY A 896 2.92 -15.21 30.07
N THR A 897 2.67 -15.86 28.93
CA THR A 897 2.87 -17.30 28.75
C THR A 897 4.20 -17.61 28.10
N VAL A 898 4.74 -18.81 28.34
CA VAL A 898 5.96 -19.27 27.69
C VAL A 898 5.85 -20.74 27.27
N SER A 899 6.20 -21.04 26.02
CA SER A 899 6.19 -22.41 25.50
C SER A 899 7.52 -22.80 24.84
N ILE A 900 7.86 -24.08 24.91
CA ILE A 900 9.05 -24.68 24.30
C ILE A 900 8.58 -25.80 23.36
N ASN A 901 8.92 -25.72 22.07
CA ASN A 901 8.48 -26.63 21.00
C ASN A 901 6.96 -26.85 20.99
N GLY A 902 6.19 -25.80 21.26
CA GLY A 902 4.71 -25.83 21.32
C GLY A 902 4.12 -26.33 22.64
N GLN A 903 4.94 -26.82 23.58
CA GLN A 903 4.50 -27.28 24.91
C GLN A 903 4.66 -26.19 25.97
N PRO A 904 3.78 -26.10 27.00
CA PRO A 904 3.96 -25.19 28.13
C PRO A 904 5.34 -25.40 28.77
N ALA A 905 6.13 -24.34 28.95
CA ALA A 905 7.46 -24.49 29.52
C ALA A 905 7.35 -25.03 30.95
N PRO A 906 8.16 -26.03 31.35
CA PRO A 906 8.05 -26.66 32.65
C PRO A 906 8.38 -25.69 33.80
N GLU A 907 7.87 -25.99 34.99
CA GLU A 907 8.26 -25.29 36.22
C GLU A 907 9.79 -25.35 36.41
N GLY A 908 10.40 -24.23 36.79
CA GLY A 908 11.85 -24.09 36.89
C GLY A 908 12.54 -23.51 35.65
N THR A 909 11.82 -23.35 34.54
CA THR A 909 12.30 -22.61 33.35
C THR A 909 12.64 -21.16 33.72
N VAL A 910 13.77 -20.62 33.27
CA VAL A 910 14.18 -19.25 33.55
C VAL A 910 14.05 -18.38 32.29
N ILE A 911 13.40 -17.23 32.43
CA ILE A 911 13.27 -16.23 31.39
C ILE A 911 14.23 -15.09 31.69
N ILE A 912 15.07 -14.74 30.73
CA ILE A 912 16.12 -13.73 30.84
C ILE A 912 15.84 -12.63 29.82
N ALA A 913 15.64 -11.41 30.30
CA ALA A 913 15.60 -10.21 29.48
C ALA A 913 17.02 -9.67 29.29
N LYS A 914 17.43 -9.42 28.05
CA LYS A 914 18.74 -8.89 27.71
C LYS A 914 18.62 -7.66 26.80
N VAL A 915 19.55 -6.72 26.97
CA VAL A 915 19.79 -5.63 26.02
C VAL A 915 21.18 -5.87 25.44
N GLY A 916 21.26 -6.25 24.15
CA GLY A 916 22.44 -6.90 23.60
C GLY A 916 22.74 -8.20 24.36
N ASP A 917 24.00 -8.39 24.78
CA ASP A 917 24.40 -9.55 25.59
C ASP A 917 24.23 -9.34 27.10
N ARG A 918 23.94 -8.10 27.53
CA ARG A 918 23.81 -7.76 28.94
C ARG A 918 22.44 -8.16 29.46
N GLU A 919 22.42 -8.99 30.50
CA GLU A 919 21.20 -9.29 31.22
C GLU A 919 20.69 -8.07 32.00
N VAL A 920 19.42 -7.76 31.82
CA VAL A 920 18.77 -6.61 32.45
C VAL A 920 17.56 -6.96 33.32
N GLY A 921 17.12 -8.22 33.29
CA GLY A 921 16.03 -8.73 34.12
C GLY A 921 15.89 -10.24 33.98
N ARG A 922 15.35 -10.90 35.01
CA ARG A 922 15.08 -12.34 34.98
C ARG A 922 13.84 -12.71 35.79
N ILE A 923 13.20 -13.82 35.44
CA ILE A 923 12.15 -14.46 36.25
C ILE A 923 12.18 -15.97 36.05
N THR A 924 11.79 -16.74 37.08
CA THR A 924 11.63 -18.20 36.99
C THR A 924 10.14 -18.53 36.88
N VAL A 925 9.81 -19.45 35.98
CA VAL A 925 8.48 -20.02 35.79
C VAL A 925 8.13 -20.87 37.02
N THR A 926 7.11 -20.46 37.76
CA THR A 926 6.61 -21.15 38.96
C THR A 926 5.35 -21.97 38.71
N GLU A 927 4.71 -21.78 37.55
CA GLU A 927 3.58 -22.57 37.05
C GLU A 927 3.84 -22.86 35.58
N ALA A 928 3.72 -24.13 35.16
CA ALA A 928 4.04 -24.53 33.81
C ALA A 928 3.31 -23.65 32.77
N GLY A 929 4.06 -23.12 31.81
CA GLY A 929 3.54 -22.27 30.75
C GLY A 929 3.35 -20.79 31.07
N LYS A 930 3.65 -20.32 32.30
CA LYS A 930 3.44 -18.91 32.70
C LYS A 930 4.68 -18.29 33.32
N TYR A 931 5.08 -17.12 32.82
CA TYR A 931 6.14 -16.31 33.42
C TYR A 931 5.55 -14.97 33.94
N GLY A 932 5.28 -14.96 35.25
CA GLY A 932 4.71 -13.81 35.96
C GLY A 932 3.20 -13.59 35.77
N GLU A 933 2.63 -12.65 36.53
CA GLU A 933 1.20 -12.33 36.53
C GLU A 933 0.94 -10.82 36.70
N LEU A 934 -0.20 -10.32 36.19
CA LEU A 934 -0.56 -8.90 36.27
C LEU A 934 -0.64 -8.38 37.71
N ASP A 935 -1.15 -9.20 38.65
CA ASP A 935 -1.25 -8.86 40.07
C ASP A 935 -0.19 -9.59 40.93
N GLY A 936 0.77 -10.26 40.28
CA GLY A 936 1.81 -11.07 40.92
C GLY A 936 3.24 -10.66 40.54
N PRO A 937 4.23 -11.53 40.81
CA PRO A 937 5.62 -11.34 40.39
C PRO A 937 5.73 -11.14 38.88
N LYS A 938 6.57 -10.20 38.45
CA LYS A 938 6.80 -9.86 37.03
C LYS A 938 8.29 -9.88 36.75
N LEU A 939 8.65 -10.11 35.50
CA LEU A 939 10.02 -9.90 35.05
C LEU A 939 10.26 -8.38 35.05
N VAL A 940 11.16 -7.91 35.91
CA VAL A 940 11.56 -6.49 35.98
C VAL A 940 12.84 -6.28 35.18
N ALA A 941 12.77 -5.51 34.10
CA ALA A 941 13.91 -5.11 33.28
C ALA A 941 14.35 -3.68 33.60
N GLY A 942 15.63 -3.47 33.89
CA GLY A 942 16.21 -2.14 34.13
C GLY A 942 16.12 -1.65 35.56
N ALA A 943 16.11 -2.58 36.52
CA ALA A 943 16.14 -2.28 37.95
C ALA A 943 17.40 -1.51 38.41
N ASP A 944 18.48 -1.57 37.62
CA ASP A 944 19.75 -0.88 37.85
C ASP A 944 19.77 0.56 37.29
N GLY A 945 18.71 1.01 36.63
CA GLY A 945 18.59 2.36 36.07
C GLY A 945 19.43 2.63 34.82
N ASN A 946 20.21 1.65 34.36
CA ASN A 946 21.17 1.78 33.26
C ASN A 946 20.63 1.18 31.95
N ILE A 947 19.35 1.39 31.65
CA ILE A 947 18.78 1.06 30.33
C ILE A 947 18.35 2.36 29.67
N GLU A 948 18.91 2.64 28.49
CA GLU A 948 18.55 3.80 27.70
C GLU A 948 17.08 3.71 27.24
N PRO A 949 16.30 4.81 27.31
CA PRO A 949 14.96 4.86 26.75
C PRO A 949 14.94 4.41 25.29
N GLY A 950 14.10 3.43 24.94
CA GLY A 950 13.98 2.90 23.59
C GLY A 950 14.85 1.68 23.26
N ALA A 951 15.78 1.28 24.14
CA ALA A 951 16.60 0.07 23.99
C ALA A 951 15.74 -1.18 23.72
N ILE A 952 16.20 -2.07 22.84
CA ILE A 952 15.50 -3.33 22.54
C ILE A 952 15.85 -4.36 23.61
N ILE A 953 14.81 -4.93 24.20
CA ILE A 953 14.88 -6.02 25.16
C ILE A 953 14.54 -7.31 24.42
N ASP A 954 15.54 -8.17 24.29
CA ASP A 954 15.41 -9.55 23.83
C ASP A 954 15.12 -10.48 25.01
N PHE A 955 14.41 -11.57 24.76
CA PHE A 955 14.11 -12.58 25.77
C PHE A 955 14.76 -13.92 25.42
N TRP A 956 15.34 -14.56 26.41
CA TRP A 956 15.96 -15.89 26.31
C TRP A 956 15.30 -16.82 27.31
N VAL A 957 15.00 -18.04 26.87
CA VAL A 957 14.44 -19.10 27.71
C VAL A 957 15.54 -20.10 28.01
N VAL A 958 15.73 -20.37 29.29
CA VAL A 958 16.70 -21.33 29.80
C VAL A 958 15.95 -22.47 30.47
N TYR A 959 16.16 -23.69 29.97
CA TYR A 959 15.46 -24.88 30.42
C TYR A 959 16.40 -26.10 30.40
N LEU A 960 16.00 -27.19 31.07
CA LEU A 960 16.82 -28.40 31.16
C LEU A 960 16.38 -29.43 30.10
N VAL A 961 17.34 -29.97 29.35
CA VAL A 961 17.17 -31.13 28.47
C VAL A 961 18.16 -32.20 28.93
N ASN A 962 17.67 -33.35 29.39
CA ASN A 962 18.52 -34.44 29.91
C ASN A 962 19.55 -33.97 30.97
N ASP A 963 19.10 -33.20 31.96
CA ASP A 963 19.92 -32.60 33.02
C ASP A 963 21.01 -31.63 32.54
N LYS A 964 20.93 -31.15 31.29
CA LYS A 964 21.80 -30.10 30.75
C LYS A 964 21.02 -28.85 30.46
N GLU A 965 21.59 -27.71 30.86
CA GLU A 965 21.01 -26.40 30.60
C GLU A 965 21.11 -26.05 29.11
N VAL A 966 19.97 -25.72 28.53
CA VAL A 966 19.82 -25.25 27.16
C VAL A 966 19.27 -23.82 27.24
N GLN A 967 19.94 -22.90 26.54
CA GLN A 967 19.55 -21.50 26.46
C GLN A 967 19.23 -21.16 25.02
N GLU A 968 18.00 -20.70 24.76
CA GLU A 968 17.52 -20.38 23.43
C GLU A 968 16.82 -19.02 23.41
N LYS A 969 16.97 -18.30 22.30
CA LYS A 969 16.32 -16.99 22.11
C LYS A 969 14.83 -17.19 21.84
N ALA A 970 13.98 -16.52 22.62
CA ALA A 970 12.54 -16.53 22.43
C ALA A 970 12.12 -15.68 21.23
N ARG A 971 11.03 -16.08 20.57
CA ARG A 971 10.27 -15.22 19.66
C ARG A 971 9.46 -14.24 20.50
N GLY A 972 9.93 -13.00 20.56
CA GLY A 972 9.32 -11.89 21.31
C GLY A 972 10.39 -10.87 21.68
N THR A 973 10.15 -9.60 21.35
CA THR A 973 11.05 -8.47 21.68
C THR A 973 10.22 -7.29 22.17
N ALA A 974 10.76 -6.49 23.08
CA ALA A 974 10.07 -5.30 23.58
C ALA A 974 10.99 -4.08 23.60
N ARG A 975 10.46 -2.88 23.39
CA ARG A 975 11.24 -1.64 23.58
C ARG A 975 11.16 -1.18 25.04
N PHE A 976 12.28 -0.74 25.61
CA PHE A 976 12.30 -0.20 26.96
C PHE A 976 11.58 1.15 27.03
N GLN A 977 10.53 1.20 27.85
CA GLN A 977 9.75 2.39 28.16
C GLN A 977 9.69 2.52 29.67
N SER A 978 10.18 3.66 30.18
CA SER A 978 10.29 3.94 31.61
C SER A 978 8.94 3.70 32.33
N GLY A 979 8.92 2.79 33.30
CA GLY A 979 7.77 2.49 34.17
C GLY A 979 6.63 1.69 33.54
N ALA A 980 6.74 1.24 32.29
CA ALA A 980 5.66 0.50 31.62
C ALA A 980 5.50 -0.94 32.17
N ILE A 981 4.27 -1.48 32.07
CA ILE A 981 3.96 -2.91 32.32
C ILE A 981 3.37 -3.49 31.03
N GLU A 982 3.95 -4.58 30.54
CA GLU A 982 3.58 -5.20 29.26
C GLU A 982 3.25 -6.68 29.41
N LYS A 983 2.19 -7.14 28.72
CA LYS A 983 1.92 -8.57 28.55
C LYS A 983 2.60 -9.04 27.28
N LEU A 984 3.45 -10.07 27.37
CA LEU A 984 4.18 -10.62 26.22
C LEU A 984 4.20 -12.15 26.30
N ASP A 985 3.78 -12.85 25.24
CA ASP A 985 3.83 -14.31 25.19
C ASP A 985 5.11 -14.75 24.45
N LEU A 986 5.86 -15.71 25.03
CA LEU A 986 7.19 -16.12 24.57
C LEU A 986 7.19 -17.55 24.04
N HIS A 987 7.88 -17.78 22.93
CA HIS A 987 7.96 -19.10 22.31
C HIS A 987 9.39 -19.44 21.90
N VAL A 988 9.83 -20.66 22.20
CA VAL A 988 11.12 -21.22 21.78
C VAL A 988 10.87 -22.52 21.01
N GLY A 989 11.60 -22.76 19.91
CA GLY A 989 11.43 -23.96 19.09
C GLY A 989 10.50 -23.82 17.87
N VAL A 990 10.50 -24.85 17.01
CA VAL A 990 9.59 -24.95 15.85
C VAL A 990 8.24 -25.48 16.34
N PRO A 991 7.09 -24.84 16.03
CA PRO A 991 5.80 -25.38 16.40
C PRO A 991 5.56 -26.73 15.71
N LEU A 992 5.14 -27.74 16.47
CA LEU A 992 4.79 -29.05 15.91
C LEU A 992 3.52 -28.91 15.06
N LEU A 993 3.63 -29.20 13.77
CA LEU A 993 2.49 -29.27 12.86
C LEU A 993 1.79 -30.64 13.01
N PRO A 994 0.45 -30.70 12.93
CA PRO A 994 -0.29 -31.96 12.92
C PRO A 994 0.01 -32.80 11.68
N ASP A 995 -0.04 -34.12 11.81
CA ASP A 995 0.02 -35.05 10.67
C ASP A 995 -1.39 -35.23 10.08
N ALA A 996 -1.49 -35.51 8.79
CA ALA A 996 -2.74 -35.73 8.08
C ALA A 996 -2.72 -37.03 7.27
N PHE A 997 -3.74 -37.88 7.46
CA PHE A 997 -3.86 -39.16 6.77
C PHE A 997 -5.12 -39.23 5.90
N TYR A 998 -5.04 -39.92 4.77
CA TYR A 998 -6.19 -40.25 3.92
C TYR A 998 -6.01 -41.61 3.26
N GLY A 999 -7.05 -42.16 2.65
CA GLY A 999 -6.92 -43.36 1.82
C GLY A 999 -8.12 -44.29 1.93
N THR A 1000 -7.89 -45.59 1.82
CA THR A 1000 -8.98 -46.59 1.72
C THR A 1000 -9.14 -47.41 2.99
N VAL A 1001 -10.37 -47.83 3.28
CA VAL A 1001 -10.69 -48.72 4.40
C VAL A 1001 -11.63 -49.85 3.97
N THR A 1002 -11.26 -51.09 4.33
CA THR A 1002 -12.07 -52.29 4.06
C THR A 1002 -12.40 -53.07 5.32
N ILE A 1003 -13.57 -53.72 5.31
CA ILE A 1003 -14.07 -54.58 6.40
C ILE A 1003 -14.39 -55.95 5.78
N ASN A 1004 -13.70 -57.01 6.22
CA ASN A 1004 -13.80 -58.36 5.66
C ASN A 1004 -13.64 -58.39 4.11
N GLY A 1005 -12.74 -57.56 3.58
CA GLY A 1005 -12.45 -57.45 2.14
C GLY A 1005 -13.49 -56.69 1.31
N GLN A 1006 -14.50 -56.07 1.92
CA GLN A 1006 -15.45 -55.18 1.25
C GLN A 1006 -15.20 -53.71 1.64
N PRO A 1007 -15.51 -52.72 0.77
CA PRO A 1007 -15.46 -51.31 1.12
C PRO A 1007 -16.23 -51.00 2.40
N ALA A 1008 -15.63 -50.28 3.34
CA ALA A 1008 -16.32 -49.94 4.59
C ALA A 1008 -17.53 -49.04 4.31
N PRO A 1009 -18.69 -49.27 4.95
CA PRO A 1009 -19.89 -48.49 4.71
C PRO A 1009 -19.75 -47.06 5.21
N LYS A 1010 -20.53 -46.14 4.61
CA LYS A 1010 -20.66 -44.75 5.08
C LYS A 1010 -21.09 -44.72 6.56
N GLY A 1011 -20.42 -43.88 7.35
CA GLY A 1011 -20.62 -43.79 8.80
C GLY A 1011 -19.63 -44.61 9.63
N THR A 1012 -18.78 -45.43 9.00
CA THR A 1012 -17.62 -46.05 9.67
C THR A 1012 -16.68 -44.98 10.20
N GLU A 1013 -16.15 -45.14 11.41
CA GLU A 1013 -15.21 -44.19 12.02
C GLU A 1013 -13.80 -44.77 12.08
N ILE A 1014 -12.82 -43.94 11.73
CA ILE A 1014 -11.39 -44.24 11.83
C ILE A 1014 -10.82 -43.39 12.95
N ILE A 1015 -10.19 -44.05 13.92
CA ILE A 1015 -9.66 -43.43 15.13
C ILE A 1015 -8.15 -43.67 15.19
N ALA A 1016 -7.37 -42.61 15.28
CA ALA A 1016 -5.94 -42.66 15.56
C ALA A 1016 -5.70 -42.61 17.08
N ARG A 1017 -4.85 -43.50 17.58
CA ARG A 1017 -4.49 -43.59 19.01
C ARG A 1017 -2.97 -43.62 19.20
N ILE A 1018 -2.50 -42.98 20.27
CA ILE A 1018 -1.12 -43.07 20.76
C ILE A 1018 -1.18 -43.46 22.23
N GLU A 1019 -0.48 -44.53 22.61
CA GLU A 1019 -0.52 -45.09 23.98
C GLU A 1019 -1.96 -45.34 24.50
N GLY A 1020 -2.91 -45.62 23.60
CA GLY A 1020 -4.32 -45.83 23.92
C GLY A 1020 -5.17 -44.55 24.02
N ARG A 1021 -4.58 -43.34 23.96
CA ARG A 1021 -5.29 -42.05 23.89
C ARG A 1021 -5.73 -41.75 22.46
N GLU A 1022 -7.00 -41.37 22.27
CA GLU A 1022 -7.49 -40.86 20.98
C GLU A 1022 -6.86 -39.51 20.65
N VAL A 1023 -6.23 -39.41 19.48
CA VAL A 1023 -5.47 -38.23 19.02
C VAL A 1023 -5.91 -37.71 17.66
N GLY A 1024 -6.90 -38.35 17.04
CA GLY A 1024 -7.48 -37.96 15.76
C GLY A 1024 -8.64 -38.88 15.39
N LYS A 1025 -9.65 -38.35 14.69
CA LYS A 1025 -10.82 -39.11 14.26
C LYS A 1025 -11.39 -38.59 12.94
N ILE A 1026 -11.83 -39.50 12.07
CA ILE A 1026 -12.56 -39.18 10.84
C ILE A 1026 -13.70 -40.18 10.59
N THR A 1027 -14.79 -39.72 10.00
CA THR A 1027 -15.92 -40.55 9.59
C THR A 1027 -15.92 -40.72 8.07
N VAL A 1028 -16.04 -41.96 7.61
CA VAL A 1028 -16.16 -42.36 6.21
C VAL A 1028 -17.45 -41.78 5.63
N THR A 1029 -17.32 -40.90 4.64
CA THR A 1029 -18.45 -40.24 3.97
C THR A 1029 -18.87 -40.89 2.66
N GLU A 1030 -17.96 -41.65 2.06
CA GLU A 1030 -18.11 -42.42 0.83
C GLU A 1030 -17.61 -43.85 1.09
N GLU A 1031 -18.30 -44.86 0.57
CA GLU A 1031 -17.97 -46.25 0.87
C GLU A 1031 -16.51 -46.57 0.48
N GLY A 1032 -15.76 -47.12 1.44
CA GLY A 1032 -14.38 -47.54 1.24
C GLY A 1032 -13.31 -46.46 1.34
N THR A 1033 -13.66 -45.18 1.50
CA THR A 1033 -12.69 -44.08 1.48
C THR A 1033 -12.77 -43.23 2.74
N PHE A 1034 -11.64 -43.06 3.43
CA PHE A 1034 -11.50 -42.12 4.54
C PHE A 1034 -10.58 -40.96 4.13
N GLY A 1035 -11.21 -39.83 3.84
CA GLY A 1035 -10.50 -38.64 3.40
C GLY A 1035 -9.92 -38.74 2.00
N TYR A 1036 -9.34 -37.64 1.51
CA TYR A 1036 -8.98 -37.51 0.11
C TYR A 1036 -7.63 -36.79 -0.12
N PRO A 1037 -6.89 -37.12 -1.19
CA PRO A 1037 -5.56 -36.56 -1.48
C PRO A 1037 -5.56 -35.05 -1.72
N GLU A 1038 -6.61 -34.49 -2.33
CA GLU A 1038 -6.66 -33.09 -2.75
C GLU A 1038 -6.47 -32.07 -1.61
N LEU A 1039 -5.91 -30.91 -1.95
CA LEU A 1039 -5.84 -29.75 -1.04
C LEU A 1039 -7.26 -29.33 -0.62
N GLY A 1040 -7.50 -29.21 0.68
CA GLY A 1040 -8.84 -28.99 1.26
C GLY A 1040 -9.71 -30.24 1.44
N GLY A 1041 -9.32 -31.38 0.85
CA GLY A 1041 -9.97 -32.67 1.09
C GLY A 1041 -9.91 -33.04 2.57
N ARG A 1042 -11.01 -33.55 3.14
CA ARG A 1042 -11.05 -33.98 4.54
C ARG A 1042 -9.96 -35.02 4.77
N LYS A 1043 -9.12 -34.86 5.78
CA LYS A 1043 -8.08 -35.82 6.18
C LYS A 1043 -8.22 -36.12 7.66
N LEU A 1044 -7.77 -37.30 8.08
CA LEU A 1044 -7.63 -37.65 9.49
C LEU A 1044 -6.45 -36.87 10.06
N ILE A 1045 -6.73 -35.85 10.87
CA ILE A 1045 -5.70 -35.02 11.50
C ILE A 1045 -5.29 -35.64 12.84
N VAL A 1046 -3.99 -35.83 13.04
CA VAL A 1046 -3.38 -36.40 14.26
C VAL A 1046 -2.44 -35.38 14.88
N GLY A 1047 -2.62 -35.06 16.15
CA GLY A 1047 -1.76 -34.10 16.87
C GLY A 1047 -2.17 -32.64 16.77
N ALA A 1048 -3.43 -32.37 16.44
CA ALA A 1048 -4.00 -31.01 16.43
C ALA A 1048 -3.92 -30.29 17.80
N ASP A 1049 -3.81 -31.04 18.91
CA ASP A 1049 -3.67 -30.48 20.25
C ASP A 1049 -2.22 -30.16 20.66
N GLY A 1050 -1.25 -30.43 19.77
CA GLY A 1050 0.18 -30.17 19.97
C GLY A 1050 0.85 -31.07 21.01
N ASN A 1051 0.12 -31.93 21.72
CA ASN A 1051 0.57 -32.75 22.86
C ASN A 1051 1.01 -34.16 22.42
N ILE A 1052 1.86 -34.23 21.39
CA ILE A 1052 2.40 -35.50 20.88
C ILE A 1052 3.92 -35.37 20.71
N GLU A 1053 4.66 -36.32 21.28
CA GLU A 1053 6.11 -36.39 21.10
C GLU A 1053 6.46 -36.87 19.68
N PRO A 1054 7.40 -36.22 18.97
CA PRO A 1054 7.94 -36.71 17.70
C PRO A 1054 8.46 -38.15 17.81
N GLY A 1055 8.09 -39.02 16.87
CA GLY A 1055 8.46 -40.44 16.88
C GLY A 1055 7.49 -41.35 17.65
N ALA A 1056 6.45 -40.82 18.29
CA ALA A 1056 5.41 -41.63 18.94
C ALA A 1056 4.68 -42.52 17.91
N THR A 1057 4.40 -43.78 18.29
CA THR A 1057 3.75 -44.75 17.39
C THR A 1057 2.23 -44.53 17.34
N ILE A 1058 1.70 -44.40 16.13
CA ILE A 1058 0.27 -44.19 15.85
C ILE A 1058 -0.39 -45.53 15.54
N GLU A 1059 -1.46 -45.84 16.27
CA GLU A 1059 -2.33 -46.98 16.01
C GLU A 1059 -3.65 -46.53 15.39
N PHE A 1060 -4.09 -47.20 14.31
CA PHE A 1060 -5.38 -46.94 13.68
C PHE A 1060 -6.40 -48.00 14.10
N TRP A 1061 -7.60 -47.55 14.44
CA TRP A 1061 -8.73 -48.38 14.84
C TRP A 1061 -9.95 -48.04 13.98
N VAL A 1062 -10.67 -49.06 13.52
CA VAL A 1062 -11.88 -48.93 12.71
C VAL A 1062 -13.08 -49.30 13.57
N VAL A 1063 -14.06 -48.41 13.64
CA VAL A 1063 -15.31 -48.56 14.38
C VAL A 1063 -16.47 -48.61 13.40
N TYR A 1064 -17.24 -49.69 13.45
CA TYR A 1064 -18.34 -49.94 12.52
C TYR A 1064 -19.48 -50.71 13.19
N VAL A 1065 -20.68 -50.63 12.64
CA VAL A 1065 -21.88 -51.27 13.23
C VAL A 1065 -22.17 -52.59 12.52
N VAL A 1066 -22.36 -53.66 13.29
CA VAL A 1066 -22.81 -54.98 12.82
C VAL A 1066 -24.01 -55.41 13.65
N ASN A 1067 -25.17 -55.67 13.01
CA ASN A 1067 -26.41 -56.07 13.70
C ASN A 1067 -26.83 -55.13 14.85
N ASP A 1068 -26.75 -53.81 14.64
CA ASP A 1068 -27.04 -52.76 15.63
C ASP A 1068 -26.12 -52.73 16.87
N GLU A 1069 -24.99 -53.46 16.83
CA GLU A 1069 -23.92 -53.37 17.83
C GLU A 1069 -22.66 -52.74 17.22
N GLU A 1070 -22.03 -51.84 17.98
CA GLU A 1070 -20.78 -51.20 17.60
C GLU A 1070 -19.60 -52.17 17.81
N VAL A 1071 -18.83 -52.40 16.75
CA VAL A 1071 -17.62 -53.22 16.74
C VAL A 1071 -16.42 -52.31 16.51
N GLN A 1072 -15.38 -52.45 17.34
CA GLN A 1072 -14.12 -51.72 17.20
C GLN A 1072 -12.96 -52.71 17.04
N GLU A 1073 -12.23 -52.60 15.93
CA GLU A 1073 -11.08 -53.45 15.59
C GLU A 1073 -9.84 -52.62 15.25
N LYS A 1074 -8.66 -53.12 15.61
CA LYS A 1074 -7.38 -52.49 15.23
C LYS A 1074 -7.11 -52.78 13.75
N ALA A 1075 -6.82 -51.73 12.97
CA ALA A 1075 -6.50 -51.87 11.56
C ALA A 1075 -5.19 -52.64 11.36
N GLN A 1076 -5.17 -53.50 10.34
CA GLN A 1076 -4.03 -54.30 9.93
C GLN A 1076 -3.38 -53.71 8.66
N GLY A 1077 -2.14 -54.10 8.35
CA GLY A 1077 -1.43 -53.70 7.12
C GLY A 1077 -0.57 -52.43 7.22
N ILE A 1078 -0.49 -51.80 8.38
CA ILE A 1078 0.41 -50.67 8.65
C ILE A 1078 1.39 -51.10 9.73
N GLU A 1079 2.65 -51.33 9.35
CA GLU A 1079 3.71 -51.63 10.32
C GLU A 1079 4.29 -50.31 10.87
N GLU A 1080 4.14 -50.10 12.18
CA GLU A 1080 4.85 -49.10 13.00
C GLU A 1080 4.93 -47.67 12.43
N LEU A 1081 3.78 -47.05 12.16
CA LEU A 1081 3.73 -45.65 11.74
C LEU A 1081 4.07 -44.71 12.90
N GLN A 1082 5.06 -43.85 12.72
CA GLN A 1082 5.48 -42.86 13.71
C GLN A 1082 4.99 -41.46 13.34
N PHE A 1083 4.66 -40.64 14.34
CA PHE A 1083 4.33 -39.23 14.17
C PHE A 1083 5.57 -38.45 13.70
N GLN A 1084 5.44 -37.73 12.58
CA GLN A 1084 6.54 -37.07 11.86
C GLN A 1084 6.46 -35.54 11.79
N SER A 1085 5.39 -34.95 12.34
CA SER A 1085 5.08 -33.52 12.35
C SER A 1085 4.97 -32.88 10.96
N GLY A 1086 3.73 -32.58 10.56
CA GLY A 1086 3.40 -31.97 9.27
C GLY A 1086 3.38 -32.96 8.10
N ALA A 1087 3.43 -34.25 8.37
CA ALA A 1087 3.40 -35.26 7.32
C ALA A 1087 1.99 -35.45 6.76
N ILE A 1088 1.88 -35.58 5.43
CA ILE A 1088 0.64 -35.96 4.75
C ILE A 1088 0.87 -37.32 4.08
N GLN A 1089 0.11 -38.35 4.47
CA GLN A 1089 0.35 -39.72 4.01
C GLN A 1089 -0.94 -40.45 3.62
N GLU A 1090 -0.86 -41.25 2.56
CA GLU A 1090 -1.91 -42.17 2.13
C GLU A 1090 -1.80 -43.52 2.86
N LEU A 1091 -2.92 -44.05 3.34
CA LEU A 1091 -3.01 -45.29 4.12
C LEU A 1091 -4.10 -46.22 3.58
N ASN A 1092 -3.82 -47.52 3.59
CA ASN A 1092 -4.77 -48.57 3.23
C ASN A 1092 -5.09 -49.43 4.47
N LEU A 1093 -6.25 -49.17 5.08
CA LEU A 1093 -6.69 -49.83 6.31
C LEU A 1093 -7.57 -51.05 6.00
N HIS A 1094 -7.39 -52.12 6.76
CA HIS A 1094 -8.30 -53.26 6.72
C HIS A 1094 -8.53 -53.87 8.10
N VAL A 1095 -9.75 -54.35 8.33
CA VAL A 1095 -10.17 -55.11 9.52
C VAL A 1095 -10.97 -56.35 9.12
N GLY A 1096 -11.01 -57.36 9.98
CA GLY A 1096 -11.63 -58.66 9.68
C GLY A 1096 -10.76 -59.66 8.92
N SER A 1097 -11.33 -60.82 8.56
CA SER A 1097 -10.60 -61.92 7.90
C SER A 1097 -10.51 -61.65 6.40
N LEU A 1098 -9.31 -61.59 5.83
CA LEU A 1098 -9.11 -61.71 4.38
C LEU A 1098 -9.41 -63.16 3.99
N ASN A 1099 -10.59 -63.42 3.42
CA ASN A 1099 -10.90 -64.69 2.76
C ASN A 1099 -10.44 -64.70 1.31
#